data_AF-A0A4Q1ZQS5-F1
#
_entry.id   AF-A0A4Q1ZQS5-F1
#
_cell.length_a   1.000
_cell.length_b   1.000
_cell.length_c   1.000
_cell.angle_alpha   90.00
_cell.angle_beta   90.00
_cell.angle_gamma   90.00
#
_symmetry.space_group_name_H-M   'P 1'
#
loop_
_entity.id
_entity.type
_entity.pdbx_description
1 polymer ?
#
loop_
_entity_poly.entity_id
_entity_poly.type
_entity_poly.pdbx_seq_one_letter_code
_entity_poly.pdbx_strand_id
1 'polypeptide(L)'
;DPGTEDFPISVNVELEKVGRGGEGGDLVIGGKAQSVNEGIAGGIEVFNIDVKGVGGDGADAKPSNVGSITSTLGALSVVNIATHEDFANGDSFASLVVRDGFGGTLDRIDADEFKGNLTLNGVTNADTITAQGGGNVSLELSYDGSETATPYNVTTGSGNDNVDVDVDGDAVDFAGSSLNISTNGGNDTVLFNGIGDFDDDNNQRLNQSILDNINIETGDGQDTIKTKKETSQDSDVSKFNLNIDGGADEDFIDTSGGETAGWAFNFDVVRSEFQDGSDINDAVDIPGVPTSLAYVGGATITVTLSGAGDGDLDDGGGVMAFDTAESGVDGYEATATIGNLVNGNRFFGDQRDVNAAVIAAIENDPVLSKLLSVRIGENNTLVIETTTGGEWDGDDLRIDISQADQGDEDDDWNEVEDEAQAVFNNSGIVINDLADANGDAAGPDVPDLTDDVETDDWYESLSVPDSWNAAGDNQFESGDESNVENDNVINGGSNDQANDLIVLSTDNDDFGGAIDDFTPISSNPNNTLNNYASNETIVMEGLFGDDTIMNFTTAGDGEFVSAQDAPQWEASGQEGLDFLDFSDYLNSLFDSSDNSAPADSSDSNILIPVTLDYAADNSTLDGGGAEANEVSVRRIATDTGENETFEGLDAGIIEDLFNNTLADPDNEYGGFTESEFSLVEYQKTDQEELIGDAKAIMMIENDQNEGEYKVFEITWDGDEDDGDDPVASVTELGSLDFGASLEGLQEINLVGSADYNQLIENGFVI
;
A
#
# COMPACT_ATOMS: atom_id res chain seq x y z
N ASP A 1 -25.20 -55.51 9.69
CA ASP A 1 -24.53 -55.12 8.45
C ASP A 1 -23.15 -54.64 8.83
N PRO A 2 -22.06 -55.24 8.35
CA PRO A 2 -20.77 -54.58 8.41
C PRO A 2 -20.83 -53.44 7.39
N GLY A 3 -20.67 -52.20 7.85
CA GLY A 3 -20.63 -51.03 6.99
C GLY A 3 -19.62 -51.24 5.88
N THR A 4 -20.12 -51.27 4.65
CA THR A 4 -19.28 -51.06 3.47
C THR A 4 -18.82 -49.62 3.55
N GLU A 5 -17.54 -49.40 3.86
CA GLU A 5 -16.91 -48.13 3.53
C GLU A 5 -17.09 -47.94 2.03
N ASP A 6 -17.85 -46.92 1.68
CA ASP A 6 -18.00 -46.48 0.30
C ASP A 6 -16.73 -45.70 -0.02
N PHE A 7 -15.98 -46.19 -1.00
CA PHE A 7 -14.77 -45.50 -1.45
C PHE A 7 -15.17 -44.67 -2.67
N PRO A 8 -14.80 -43.39 -2.73
CA PRO A 8 -15.20 -42.52 -3.83
C PRO A 8 -14.73 -43.09 -5.17
N ILE A 9 -15.57 -42.98 -6.19
CA ILE A 9 -15.28 -43.54 -7.52
C ILE A 9 -14.34 -42.59 -8.27
N SER A 10 -13.20 -43.11 -8.71
CA SER A 10 -12.20 -42.33 -9.46
C SER A 10 -12.04 -42.74 -10.93
N VAL A 11 -11.55 -41.82 -11.75
CA VAL A 11 -11.14 -42.04 -13.15
C VAL A 11 -9.79 -41.40 -13.43
N ASN A 12 -8.97 -42.03 -14.27
CA ASN A 12 -7.73 -41.45 -14.76
C ASN A 12 -7.92 -40.90 -16.17
N VAL A 13 -7.43 -39.70 -16.42
CA VAL A 13 -7.53 -38.96 -17.67
C VAL A 13 -6.13 -38.54 -18.08
N GLU A 14 -5.75 -38.81 -19.31
CA GLU A 14 -4.51 -38.28 -19.88
C GLU A 14 -4.86 -37.17 -20.86
N LEU A 15 -4.33 -35.96 -20.64
CA LEU A 15 -4.47 -34.84 -21.56
C LEU A 15 -3.18 -34.69 -22.36
N GLU A 16 -3.28 -34.82 -23.68
CA GLU A 16 -2.14 -34.64 -24.58
C GLU A 16 -2.54 -33.70 -25.72
N LYS A 17 -2.10 -32.44 -25.65
CA LYS A 17 -2.29 -31.43 -26.70
C LYS A 17 -3.78 -31.17 -27.00
N VAL A 18 -4.64 -31.18 -25.98
CA VAL A 18 -6.05 -30.85 -26.14
C VAL A 18 -6.17 -29.38 -26.56
N GLY A 19 -6.97 -29.09 -27.57
CA GLY A 19 -7.09 -27.71 -28.08
C GLY A 19 -5.88 -27.18 -28.87
N ARG A 20 -4.87 -28.01 -29.23
CA ARG A 20 -3.67 -27.51 -29.92
C ARG A 20 -3.98 -26.60 -31.13
N GLY A 21 -3.60 -25.32 -31.01
CA GLY A 21 -3.79 -24.29 -32.03
C GLY A 21 -5.13 -23.53 -31.95
N GLY A 22 -5.87 -23.68 -30.85
CA GLY A 22 -7.13 -23.00 -30.55
C GLY A 22 -7.67 -23.42 -29.18
N GLU A 23 -8.98 -23.55 -29.05
CA GLU A 23 -9.68 -23.96 -27.83
C GLU A 23 -10.12 -25.42 -27.92
N GLY A 24 -9.81 -26.24 -26.90
CA GLY A 24 -10.38 -27.57 -26.77
C GLY A 24 -11.81 -27.51 -26.24
N GLY A 25 -12.61 -28.55 -26.50
CA GLY A 25 -13.97 -28.66 -25.97
C GLY A 25 -14.02 -29.15 -24.51
N ASP A 26 -15.23 -29.42 -24.03
CA ASP A 26 -15.48 -29.91 -22.67
C ASP A 26 -15.05 -31.36 -22.45
N LEU A 27 -14.57 -31.65 -21.24
CA LEU A 27 -14.37 -32.99 -20.71
C LEU A 27 -15.52 -33.35 -19.76
N VAL A 28 -16.38 -34.27 -20.18
CA VAL A 28 -17.50 -34.75 -19.36
C VAL A 28 -17.40 -36.26 -19.15
N ILE A 29 -17.22 -36.71 -17.90
CA ILE A 29 -17.12 -38.13 -17.54
C ILE A 29 -18.16 -38.47 -16.49
N GLY A 30 -18.97 -39.50 -16.69
CA GLY A 30 -19.95 -39.85 -15.68
C GLY A 30 -20.78 -41.11 -15.93
N GLY A 31 -21.76 -41.29 -15.07
CA GLY A 31 -22.71 -42.40 -15.09
C GLY A 31 -23.83 -42.21 -16.11
N LYS A 32 -24.45 -43.31 -16.54
CA LYS A 32 -25.64 -43.28 -17.42
C LYS A 32 -26.96 -43.21 -16.64
N ALA A 33 -26.91 -42.98 -15.34
CA ALA A 33 -28.09 -43.04 -14.48
C ALA A 33 -28.91 -41.74 -14.60
N GLN A 34 -30.24 -41.87 -14.67
CA GLN A 34 -31.16 -40.73 -14.52
C GLN A 34 -31.53 -40.45 -13.05
N SER A 35 -31.16 -41.38 -12.16
CA SER A 35 -31.30 -41.33 -10.71
C SER A 35 -30.46 -42.45 -10.11
N VAL A 36 -29.88 -42.24 -8.94
CA VAL A 36 -29.06 -43.23 -8.22
C VAL A 36 -29.79 -43.74 -6.97
N ASN A 37 -29.38 -44.92 -6.48
CA ASN A 37 -29.88 -45.42 -5.19
C ASN A 37 -29.27 -44.56 -4.08
N GLU A 38 -29.98 -44.43 -2.96
CA GLU A 38 -29.50 -43.72 -1.76
C GLU A 38 -28.12 -44.27 -1.34
N GLY A 39 -27.13 -43.37 -1.18
CA GLY A 39 -25.75 -43.72 -0.84
C GLY A 39 -24.87 -44.18 -2.02
N ILE A 40 -25.15 -43.77 -3.26
CA ILE A 40 -24.25 -43.95 -4.42
C ILE A 40 -24.24 -42.63 -5.20
N ALA A 41 -23.06 -42.07 -5.50
CA ALA A 41 -22.95 -40.84 -6.29
C ALA A 41 -23.52 -40.97 -7.72
N GLY A 42 -24.07 -39.86 -8.23
CA GLY A 42 -24.69 -39.75 -9.55
C GLY A 42 -23.72 -39.90 -10.74
N GLY A 43 -22.43 -39.73 -10.48
CA GLY A 43 -21.35 -39.71 -11.46
C GLY A 43 -20.06 -40.27 -10.89
N ILE A 44 -18.94 -39.74 -11.39
CA ILE A 44 -17.59 -40.03 -10.90
C ILE A 44 -17.16 -38.87 -10.00
N GLU A 45 -16.64 -39.16 -8.82
CA GLU A 45 -16.33 -38.17 -7.77
C GLU A 45 -14.90 -37.64 -7.88
N VAL A 46 -13.97 -38.46 -8.35
CA VAL A 46 -12.54 -38.12 -8.37
C VAL A 46 -11.96 -38.23 -9.78
N PHE A 47 -11.38 -37.14 -10.30
CA PHE A 47 -10.65 -37.15 -11.57
C PHE A 47 -9.15 -37.04 -11.31
N ASN A 48 -8.36 -38.00 -11.79
CA ASN A 48 -6.90 -37.92 -11.79
C ASN A 48 -6.44 -37.58 -13.21
N ILE A 49 -5.88 -36.39 -13.40
CA ILE A 49 -5.54 -35.80 -14.70
C ILE A 49 -4.01 -35.76 -14.85
N ASP A 50 -3.49 -36.55 -15.77
CA ASP A 50 -2.09 -36.52 -16.16
C ASP A 50 -1.90 -35.68 -17.42
N VAL A 51 -1.13 -34.60 -17.34
CA VAL A 51 -0.83 -33.72 -18.48
C VAL A 51 0.45 -34.18 -19.17
N LYS A 52 0.35 -34.47 -20.47
CA LYS A 52 1.46 -34.95 -21.32
C LYS A 52 1.97 -33.86 -22.24
N GLY A 53 3.25 -33.52 -22.08
CA GLY A 53 3.95 -32.72 -23.06
C GLY A 53 5.16 -32.00 -22.50
N VAL A 54 5.77 -31.20 -23.37
CA VAL A 54 6.86 -30.28 -23.03
C VAL A 54 6.34 -28.86 -23.18
N GLY A 55 6.86 -27.95 -22.36
CA GLY A 55 6.54 -26.52 -22.38
C GLY A 55 7.33 -25.73 -23.41
N GLY A 56 7.32 -24.41 -23.24
CA GLY A 56 8.06 -23.44 -24.07
C GLY A 56 7.25 -22.87 -25.24
N ASP A 57 7.92 -22.12 -26.10
CA ASP A 57 7.29 -21.41 -27.22
C ASP A 57 7.30 -22.18 -28.55
N GLY A 58 6.30 -21.91 -29.38
CA GLY A 58 6.27 -22.35 -30.78
C GLY A 58 5.80 -23.79 -31.01
N ALA A 59 6.22 -24.40 -32.12
CA ALA A 59 5.60 -25.62 -32.63
C ALA A 59 5.85 -26.88 -31.78
N ASP A 60 6.87 -26.85 -30.92
CA ASP A 60 7.28 -27.96 -30.06
C ASP A 60 6.57 -27.96 -28.71
N ALA A 61 5.98 -26.82 -28.31
CA ALA A 61 5.10 -26.68 -27.16
C ALA A 61 3.86 -27.58 -27.29
N LYS A 62 3.44 -28.17 -26.18
CA LYS A 62 2.32 -29.12 -26.13
C LYS A 62 1.28 -28.78 -25.06
N PRO A 63 0.80 -27.51 -24.98
CA PRO A 63 -0.19 -27.12 -23.99
C PRO A 63 -1.50 -27.89 -24.20
N SER A 64 -2.24 -28.08 -23.11
CA SER A 64 -3.63 -28.56 -23.15
C SER A 64 -4.56 -27.43 -22.72
N ASN A 65 -5.60 -27.20 -23.51
CA ASN A 65 -6.61 -26.19 -23.24
C ASN A 65 -7.99 -26.86 -23.34
N VAL A 66 -8.71 -26.93 -22.24
CA VAL A 66 -10.01 -27.60 -22.07
C VAL A 66 -11.07 -26.54 -21.78
N GLY A 67 -12.32 -26.76 -22.20
CA GLY A 67 -13.45 -25.90 -21.81
C GLY A 67 -13.78 -26.08 -20.34
N SER A 68 -14.78 -26.91 -20.06
CA SER A 68 -15.12 -27.36 -18.69
C SER A 68 -14.64 -28.78 -18.39
N ILE A 69 -14.44 -29.11 -17.12
CA ILE A 69 -14.19 -30.47 -16.64
C ILE A 69 -15.31 -30.86 -15.66
N THR A 70 -16.25 -31.70 -16.09
CA THR A 70 -17.46 -31.98 -15.30
C THR A 70 -17.78 -33.46 -15.17
N SER A 71 -18.51 -33.79 -14.10
CA SER A 71 -19.11 -35.09 -13.88
C SER A 71 -20.63 -35.06 -14.01
N THR A 72 -21.22 -36.14 -14.49
CA THR A 72 -22.69 -36.19 -14.65
C THR A 72 -23.38 -36.06 -13.29
N LEU A 73 -24.46 -35.28 -13.25
CA LEU A 73 -25.25 -35.01 -12.04
C LEU A 73 -24.50 -34.22 -10.96
N GLY A 74 -23.48 -33.44 -11.34
CA GLY A 74 -22.74 -32.58 -10.39
C GLY A 74 -22.01 -33.38 -9.31
N ALA A 75 -21.53 -34.58 -9.67
CA ALA A 75 -20.95 -35.50 -8.69
C ALA A 75 -19.43 -35.32 -8.52
N LEU A 76 -18.80 -34.42 -9.26
CA LEU A 76 -17.36 -34.18 -9.16
C LEU A 76 -17.10 -33.48 -7.82
N SER A 77 -16.09 -33.94 -7.09
CA SER A 77 -15.75 -33.41 -5.75
C SER A 77 -14.23 -33.23 -5.62
N VAL A 78 -13.42 -34.12 -6.21
CA VAL A 78 -11.96 -34.01 -6.18
C VAL A 78 -11.35 -34.06 -7.58
N VAL A 79 -10.43 -33.15 -7.87
CA VAL A 79 -9.61 -33.14 -9.07
C VAL A 79 -8.13 -33.16 -8.68
N ASN A 80 -7.40 -34.19 -9.09
CA ASN A 80 -5.95 -34.24 -8.95
C ASN A 80 -5.32 -33.99 -10.34
N ILE A 81 -4.35 -33.10 -10.45
CA ILE A 81 -3.66 -32.72 -11.68
C ILE A 81 -2.16 -32.96 -11.49
N ALA A 82 -1.54 -33.68 -12.40
CA ALA A 82 -0.12 -34.02 -12.30
C ALA A 82 0.59 -33.93 -13.65
N THR A 83 1.89 -33.70 -13.58
CA THR A 83 2.77 -33.92 -14.73
C THR A 83 2.88 -35.42 -14.97
N HIS A 84 2.54 -35.89 -16.17
CA HIS A 84 2.63 -37.32 -16.46
C HIS A 84 4.06 -37.86 -16.24
N GLU A 85 4.19 -39.07 -15.69
CA GLU A 85 5.47 -39.69 -15.28
C GLU A 85 6.57 -39.69 -16.36
N ASP A 86 6.18 -39.85 -17.63
CA ASP A 86 7.07 -39.80 -18.80
C ASP A 86 7.81 -38.46 -18.96
N PHE A 87 7.27 -37.38 -18.39
CA PHE A 87 7.78 -36.01 -18.49
C PHE A 87 8.26 -35.46 -17.15
N ALA A 88 7.98 -36.13 -16.02
CA ALA A 88 8.29 -35.63 -14.67
C ALA A 88 9.79 -35.33 -14.41
N ASN A 89 10.69 -35.93 -15.20
CA ASN A 89 12.15 -35.72 -15.15
C ASN A 89 12.69 -34.85 -16.31
N GLY A 90 11.81 -34.19 -17.07
CA GLY A 90 12.21 -33.26 -18.13
C GLY A 90 12.55 -31.87 -17.59
N ASP A 91 13.13 -31.03 -18.46
CA ASP A 91 13.49 -29.64 -18.14
C ASP A 91 12.38 -28.63 -18.51
N SER A 92 11.24 -29.11 -19.04
CA SER A 92 10.08 -28.28 -19.39
C SER A 92 8.81 -29.11 -19.39
N PHE A 93 7.68 -28.49 -19.05
CA PHE A 93 6.41 -29.17 -18.80
C PHE A 93 5.29 -28.47 -19.56
N ALA A 94 4.33 -29.24 -20.07
CA ALA A 94 3.18 -28.66 -20.77
C ALA A 94 2.26 -27.94 -19.80
N SER A 95 1.75 -26.76 -20.20
CA SER A 95 0.73 -26.03 -19.45
C SER A 95 -0.67 -26.63 -19.62
N LEU A 96 -1.55 -26.31 -18.66
CA LEU A 96 -2.96 -26.66 -18.67
C LEU A 96 -3.81 -25.41 -18.46
N VAL A 97 -4.81 -25.23 -19.31
CA VAL A 97 -5.88 -24.23 -19.15
C VAL A 97 -7.22 -24.94 -19.05
N VAL A 98 -8.01 -24.62 -18.02
CA VAL A 98 -9.43 -24.96 -17.88
C VAL A 98 -10.21 -23.66 -17.91
N ARG A 99 -11.00 -23.43 -18.95
CA ARG A 99 -11.60 -22.10 -19.22
C ARG A 99 -12.92 -21.85 -18.49
N ASP A 100 -13.71 -22.90 -18.28
CA ASP A 100 -15.11 -22.79 -17.82
C ASP A 100 -15.33 -23.60 -16.53
N GLY A 101 -14.29 -23.76 -15.71
CA GLY A 101 -14.33 -24.42 -14.41
C GLY A 101 -14.76 -25.88 -14.41
N PHE A 102 -15.35 -26.28 -13.27
CA PHE A 102 -15.65 -27.67 -12.92
C PHE A 102 -17.15 -28.00 -12.77
N GLY A 103 -18.02 -27.00 -13.00
CA GLY A 103 -19.46 -27.18 -13.10
C GLY A 103 -20.20 -27.42 -11.77
N GLY A 104 -19.64 -26.94 -10.66
CA GLY A 104 -20.19 -27.00 -9.31
C GLY A 104 -19.11 -26.85 -8.24
N THR A 105 -19.51 -27.04 -6.97
CA THR A 105 -18.61 -27.00 -5.80
C THR A 105 -17.67 -28.21 -5.76
N LEU A 106 -16.51 -28.05 -5.14
CA LEU A 106 -15.46 -29.07 -5.05
C LEU A 106 -14.82 -29.10 -3.66
N ASP A 107 -14.70 -30.28 -3.06
CA ASP A 107 -13.91 -30.46 -1.84
C ASP A 107 -12.42 -30.17 -2.07
N ARG A 108 -11.87 -30.50 -3.26
CA ARG A 108 -10.42 -30.32 -3.51
C ARG A 108 -10.01 -30.26 -4.98
N ILE A 109 -9.11 -29.32 -5.29
CA ILE A 109 -8.23 -29.34 -6.46
C ILE A 109 -6.78 -29.48 -5.96
N ASP A 110 -6.10 -30.56 -6.33
CA ASP A 110 -4.70 -30.80 -5.98
C ASP A 110 -3.86 -30.89 -7.27
N ALA A 111 -2.95 -29.95 -7.44
CA ALA A 111 -2.03 -29.82 -8.55
C ALA A 111 -0.56 -29.77 -8.09
N ASP A 112 -0.24 -30.27 -6.89
CA ASP A 112 1.13 -30.22 -6.33
C ASP A 112 2.15 -30.99 -7.17
N GLU A 113 1.71 -32.03 -7.88
CA GLU A 113 2.56 -32.81 -8.78
C GLU A 113 2.62 -32.22 -10.21
N PHE A 114 1.94 -31.09 -10.48
CA PHE A 114 1.90 -30.44 -11.78
C PHE A 114 2.91 -29.30 -11.90
N LYS A 115 3.89 -29.46 -12.79
CA LYS A 115 5.07 -28.59 -12.90
C LYS A 115 5.00 -27.60 -14.06
N GLY A 116 3.93 -27.64 -14.85
CA GLY A 116 3.70 -26.69 -15.93
C GLY A 116 2.81 -25.55 -15.45
N ASN A 117 2.72 -24.48 -16.24
CA ASN A 117 1.84 -23.38 -15.88
C ASN A 117 0.38 -23.86 -15.86
N LEU A 118 -0.36 -23.47 -14.84
CA LEU A 118 -1.74 -23.85 -14.60
C LEU A 118 -2.63 -22.61 -14.71
N THR A 119 -3.74 -22.73 -15.42
CA THR A 119 -4.76 -21.68 -15.48
C THR A 119 -6.12 -22.31 -15.25
N LEU A 120 -6.80 -21.90 -14.18
CA LEU A 120 -8.13 -22.37 -13.81
C LEU A 120 -9.09 -21.17 -13.74
N ASN A 121 -9.97 -21.09 -14.72
CA ASN A 121 -10.98 -20.03 -14.78
C ASN A 121 -12.36 -20.52 -14.33
N GLY A 122 -13.15 -19.65 -13.72
CA GLY A 122 -14.53 -19.91 -13.31
C GLY A 122 -14.64 -21.06 -12.31
N VAL A 123 -13.72 -21.13 -11.34
CA VAL A 123 -13.78 -22.12 -10.25
C VAL A 123 -14.73 -21.57 -9.19
N THR A 124 -15.80 -22.29 -8.92
CA THR A 124 -16.78 -21.91 -7.89
C THR A 124 -16.70 -22.84 -6.71
N ASN A 125 -16.56 -22.29 -5.50
CA ASN A 125 -16.60 -23.01 -4.22
C ASN A 125 -15.69 -24.25 -4.20
N ALA A 126 -14.40 -24.04 -4.39
CA ALA A 126 -13.41 -25.07 -4.13
C ALA A 126 -12.86 -24.90 -2.71
N ASP A 127 -13.17 -25.82 -1.80
CA ASP A 127 -12.76 -25.77 -0.38
C ASP A 127 -11.23 -25.75 -0.23
N THR A 128 -10.52 -26.47 -1.10
CA THR A 128 -9.06 -26.51 -1.09
C THR A 128 -8.52 -26.54 -2.50
N ILE A 129 -7.65 -25.58 -2.82
CA ILE A 129 -6.83 -25.55 -4.02
C ILE A 129 -5.38 -25.59 -3.57
N THR A 130 -4.60 -26.54 -4.06
CA THR A 130 -3.15 -26.59 -3.82
C THR A 130 -2.42 -26.85 -5.13
N ALA A 131 -1.43 -26.04 -5.47
CA ALA A 131 -0.76 -26.05 -6.77
C ALA A 131 0.75 -25.76 -6.67
N GLN A 132 1.44 -26.45 -5.77
CA GLN A 132 2.84 -26.16 -5.39
C GLN A 132 3.91 -26.71 -6.36
N GLY A 133 3.53 -27.14 -7.58
CA GLY A 133 4.45 -27.85 -8.48
C GLY A 133 5.51 -26.98 -9.16
N GLY A 134 5.48 -25.66 -8.96
CA GLY A 134 6.54 -24.70 -9.28
C GLY A 134 6.46 -24.04 -10.66
N GLY A 135 5.35 -24.18 -11.38
CA GLY A 135 5.06 -23.37 -12.56
C GLY A 135 3.96 -22.35 -12.23
N ASN A 136 3.93 -21.22 -12.93
CA ASN A 136 2.98 -20.14 -12.68
C ASN A 136 1.52 -20.64 -12.69
N VAL A 137 0.77 -20.24 -11.69
CA VAL A 137 -0.62 -20.57 -11.44
C VAL A 137 -1.45 -19.31 -11.64
N SER A 138 -2.55 -19.41 -12.39
CA SER A 138 -3.53 -18.35 -12.52
C SER A 138 -4.91 -18.90 -12.17
N LEU A 139 -5.56 -18.30 -11.18
CA LEU A 139 -6.84 -18.72 -10.62
C LEU A 139 -7.85 -17.58 -10.74
N GLU A 140 -9.05 -17.91 -11.20
CA GLU A 140 -10.24 -17.06 -11.13
C GLU A 140 -11.28 -17.82 -10.29
N LEU A 141 -11.43 -17.38 -9.05
CA LEU A 141 -12.17 -18.06 -7.98
C LEU A 141 -13.42 -17.27 -7.62
N SER A 142 -14.50 -17.98 -7.32
CA SER A 142 -15.73 -17.39 -6.80
C SER A 142 -16.25 -18.23 -5.63
N TYR A 143 -16.42 -17.58 -4.48
CA TYR A 143 -17.04 -18.15 -3.30
C TYR A 143 -18.44 -17.55 -3.14
N ASP A 144 -19.47 -18.27 -3.61
CA ASP A 144 -20.79 -17.70 -3.92
C ASP A 144 -21.79 -17.68 -2.75
N GLY A 145 -21.33 -17.94 -1.52
CA GLY A 145 -22.18 -17.95 -0.33
C GLY A 145 -23.15 -19.13 -0.22
N SER A 146 -23.19 -20.05 -1.18
CA SER A 146 -24.12 -21.20 -1.13
C SER A 146 -23.72 -22.29 -0.12
N GLU A 147 -22.49 -22.22 0.41
CA GLU A 147 -21.94 -23.12 1.42
C GLU A 147 -21.66 -22.37 2.73
N THR A 148 -21.96 -23.01 3.86
CA THR A 148 -21.83 -22.41 5.20
C THR A 148 -20.90 -23.25 6.07
N ALA A 149 -20.12 -22.61 6.95
CA ALA A 149 -19.16 -23.27 7.84
C ALA A 149 -18.04 -24.01 7.10
N THR A 150 -17.59 -23.43 5.99
CA THR A 150 -16.60 -24.04 5.08
C THR A 150 -15.30 -23.25 5.11
N PRO A 151 -14.17 -23.87 5.49
CA PRO A 151 -12.86 -23.25 5.35
C PRO A 151 -12.36 -23.40 3.91
N TYR A 152 -12.16 -22.28 3.23
CA TYR A 152 -11.53 -22.20 1.92
C TYR A 152 -10.03 -21.97 2.06
N ASN A 153 -9.23 -22.73 1.32
CA ASN A 153 -7.77 -22.67 1.36
C ASN A 153 -7.21 -22.69 -0.06
N VAL A 154 -6.40 -21.71 -0.41
CA VAL A 154 -5.70 -21.59 -1.69
C VAL A 154 -4.22 -21.54 -1.40
N THR A 155 -3.45 -22.48 -1.97
CA THR A 155 -2.00 -22.51 -1.81
C THR A 155 -1.33 -22.72 -3.16
N THR A 156 -0.50 -21.79 -3.60
CA THR A 156 0.29 -21.92 -4.84
C THR A 156 1.76 -22.15 -4.51
N GLY A 157 2.67 -22.02 -5.48
CA GLY A 157 4.06 -22.49 -5.35
C GLY A 157 5.05 -21.37 -5.57
N SER A 158 6.33 -21.72 -5.80
CA SER A 158 7.39 -20.73 -6.01
C SER A 158 7.37 -20.02 -7.40
N GLY A 159 6.23 -19.95 -8.07
CA GLY A 159 6.10 -19.37 -9.41
C GLY A 159 5.34 -18.06 -9.32
N ASN A 160 5.52 -17.16 -10.29
CA ASN A 160 4.75 -15.91 -10.30
C ASN A 160 3.28 -16.22 -10.58
N ASP A 161 2.47 -16.17 -9.53
CA ASP A 161 1.11 -16.65 -9.47
C ASP A 161 0.12 -15.46 -9.49
N ASN A 162 -1.10 -15.71 -9.98
CA ASN A 162 -2.16 -14.70 -10.04
C ASN A 162 -3.44 -15.30 -9.48
N VAL A 163 -3.92 -14.79 -8.35
CA VAL A 163 -5.14 -15.23 -7.66
C VAL A 163 -6.16 -14.10 -7.72
N ASP A 164 -7.16 -14.25 -8.57
CA ASP A 164 -8.32 -13.36 -8.63
C ASP A 164 -9.49 -14.05 -7.92
N VAL A 165 -10.00 -13.44 -6.85
CA VAL A 165 -11.03 -14.03 -5.99
C VAL A 165 -12.19 -13.07 -5.78
N ASP A 166 -13.40 -13.55 -6.08
CA ASP A 166 -14.66 -12.90 -5.72
C ASP A 166 -15.30 -13.66 -4.53
N VAL A 167 -15.60 -12.96 -3.43
CA VAL A 167 -16.11 -13.54 -2.17
C VAL A 167 -17.46 -12.95 -1.81
N ASP A 168 -18.49 -13.78 -1.77
CA ASP A 168 -19.79 -13.41 -1.21
C ASP A 168 -19.72 -13.36 0.32
N GLY A 169 -20.34 -12.35 0.94
CA GLY A 169 -20.42 -12.22 2.39
C GLY A 169 -20.89 -13.51 3.08
N ASP A 170 -21.92 -14.16 2.54
CA ASP A 170 -22.49 -15.40 3.08
C ASP A 170 -21.48 -16.56 3.09
N ALA A 171 -20.40 -16.50 2.30
CA ALA A 171 -19.40 -17.56 2.26
C ALA A 171 -18.55 -17.60 3.53
N VAL A 172 -18.34 -16.44 4.15
CA VAL A 172 -17.36 -16.22 5.22
C VAL A 172 -18.00 -15.77 6.53
N ASP A 173 -19.30 -15.46 6.58
CA ASP A 173 -19.98 -14.90 7.76
C ASP A 173 -20.42 -15.92 8.82
N PHE A 174 -20.16 -17.21 8.59
CA PHE A 174 -20.59 -18.28 9.48
C PHE A 174 -19.42 -18.79 10.32
N ALA A 175 -19.67 -19.06 11.61
CA ALA A 175 -18.65 -19.64 12.50
C ALA A 175 -18.08 -20.97 11.94
N GLY A 176 -16.78 -20.96 11.62
CA GLY A 176 -16.08 -22.08 11.00
C GLY A 176 -15.88 -21.96 9.49
N SER A 177 -16.44 -20.91 8.86
CA SER A 177 -15.98 -20.43 7.57
C SER A 177 -14.68 -19.65 7.73
N SER A 178 -13.85 -19.63 6.68
CA SER A 178 -12.63 -18.82 6.58
C SER A 178 -12.16 -18.82 5.13
N LEU A 179 -11.34 -17.85 4.75
CA LEU A 179 -10.57 -17.88 3.51
C LEU A 179 -9.09 -17.68 3.83
N ASN A 180 -8.23 -18.58 3.37
CA ASN A 180 -6.78 -18.43 3.46
C ASN A 180 -6.17 -18.53 2.07
N ILE A 181 -5.44 -17.51 1.65
CA ILE A 181 -4.69 -17.47 0.40
C ILE A 181 -3.21 -17.40 0.75
N SER A 182 -2.41 -18.34 0.22
CA SER A 182 -0.97 -18.39 0.41
C SER A 182 -0.27 -18.64 -0.91
N THR A 183 0.46 -17.66 -1.46
CA THR A 183 1.13 -17.83 -2.75
C THR A 183 2.58 -18.32 -2.64
N ASN A 184 3.18 -18.19 -1.45
CA ASN A 184 4.50 -18.67 -1.04
C ASN A 184 5.68 -17.92 -1.63
N GLY A 185 5.83 -17.84 -2.94
CA GLY A 185 6.88 -16.97 -3.46
C GLY A 185 7.05 -17.00 -4.96
N GLY A 186 7.92 -16.13 -5.47
CA GLY A 186 7.74 -15.60 -6.81
C GLY A 186 7.11 -14.21 -6.69
N ASN A 187 6.97 -13.50 -7.82
CA ASN A 187 6.28 -12.21 -7.81
C ASN A 187 4.82 -12.47 -8.12
N ASP A 188 4.00 -12.46 -7.09
CA ASP A 188 2.62 -12.88 -7.10
C ASP A 188 1.66 -11.70 -7.18
N THR A 189 0.42 -11.97 -7.58
CA THR A 189 -0.64 -10.97 -7.60
C THR A 189 -1.90 -11.57 -6.99
N VAL A 190 -2.43 -10.93 -5.96
CA VAL A 190 -3.71 -11.26 -5.34
C VAL A 190 -4.68 -10.11 -5.56
N LEU A 191 -5.77 -10.38 -6.25
CA LEU A 191 -6.87 -9.47 -6.49
C LEU A 191 -8.06 -9.97 -5.67
N PHE A 192 -8.36 -9.29 -4.58
CA PHE A 192 -9.48 -9.61 -3.71
C PHE A 192 -10.69 -8.74 -4.03
N ASN A 193 -11.87 -9.36 -4.11
CA ASN A 193 -13.11 -8.63 -4.36
C ASN A 193 -14.22 -9.20 -3.48
N GLY A 194 -14.86 -8.31 -2.73
CA GLY A 194 -16.12 -8.64 -2.09
C GLY A 194 -17.26 -8.54 -3.09
N ILE A 195 -18.19 -9.49 -3.08
CA ILE A 195 -19.39 -9.45 -3.90
C ILE A 195 -20.63 -9.65 -3.04
N GLY A 196 -21.75 -9.10 -3.47
CA GLY A 196 -23.06 -9.36 -2.88
C GLY A 196 -23.69 -8.15 -2.18
N ASP A 197 -25.01 -8.25 -2.02
CA ASP A 197 -25.84 -7.19 -1.45
C ASP A 197 -25.75 -7.23 0.10
N PHE A 198 -24.83 -6.44 0.66
CA PHE A 198 -24.69 -6.27 2.10
C PHE A 198 -25.89 -5.55 2.76
N ASP A 199 -26.79 -4.95 1.97
CA ASP A 199 -27.91 -4.15 2.47
C ASP A 199 -29.17 -4.99 2.77
N ASP A 200 -29.29 -6.20 2.20
CA ASP A 200 -30.47 -7.06 2.35
C ASP A 200 -30.39 -8.01 3.59
N ASP A 201 -29.19 -8.29 4.13
CA ASP A 201 -28.95 -9.11 5.33
C ASP A 201 -27.91 -8.46 6.29
N ASN A 202 -28.35 -7.47 7.07
CA ASN A 202 -27.57 -6.62 8.01
C ASN A 202 -26.54 -7.30 8.95
N ASN A 203 -26.41 -8.62 9.02
CA ASN A 203 -25.42 -9.27 9.90
C ASN A 203 -24.11 -9.63 9.20
N GLN A 204 -24.01 -9.56 7.87
CA GLN A 204 -22.83 -10.00 7.12
C GLN A 204 -21.56 -9.26 7.57
N ARG A 205 -21.58 -7.93 7.53
CA ARG A 205 -20.49 -7.05 7.98
C ARG A 205 -20.12 -7.28 9.45
N LEU A 206 -21.12 -7.32 10.33
CA LEU A 206 -20.92 -7.60 11.76
C LEU A 206 -20.29 -8.97 12.02
N ASN A 207 -20.70 -9.99 11.25
CA ASN A 207 -20.16 -11.33 11.37
C ASN A 207 -18.71 -11.37 10.85
N GLN A 208 -18.40 -10.72 9.73
CA GLN A 208 -17.02 -10.65 9.21
C GLN A 208 -16.06 -10.05 10.22
N SER A 209 -16.37 -8.88 10.74
CA SER A 209 -15.56 -8.18 11.74
C SER A 209 -15.49 -8.91 13.10
N ILE A 210 -16.45 -9.77 13.44
CA ILE A 210 -16.33 -10.66 14.62
C ILE A 210 -15.46 -11.89 14.34
N LEU A 211 -15.55 -12.44 13.13
CA LEU A 211 -14.93 -13.70 12.77
C LEU A 211 -13.47 -13.53 12.36
N ASP A 212 -13.13 -12.40 11.74
CA ASP A 212 -11.78 -12.02 11.35
C ASP A 212 -11.01 -13.20 10.75
N ASN A 213 -11.52 -13.69 9.62
CA ASN A 213 -11.27 -15.04 9.12
C ASN A 213 -10.83 -15.07 7.65
N ILE A 214 -10.34 -13.95 7.13
CA ILE A 214 -9.78 -13.84 5.78
C ILE A 214 -8.30 -13.46 5.91
N ASN A 215 -7.42 -14.36 5.44
CA ASN A 215 -5.97 -14.18 5.50
C ASN A 215 -5.36 -14.28 4.10
N ILE A 216 -4.43 -13.37 3.79
CA ILE A 216 -3.66 -13.33 2.56
C ILE A 216 -2.17 -13.24 2.93
N GLU A 217 -1.38 -14.22 2.49
CA GLU A 217 0.07 -14.31 2.72
C GLU A 217 0.78 -14.55 1.36
N THR A 218 1.61 -13.63 0.88
CA THR A 218 2.24 -13.79 -0.45
C THR A 218 3.65 -14.38 -0.42
N GLY A 219 4.46 -14.03 0.59
CA GLY A 219 5.69 -14.75 0.93
C GLY A 219 6.94 -14.14 0.29
N ASP A 220 7.84 -14.96 -0.28
CA ASP A 220 9.10 -14.44 -0.86
C ASP A 220 8.88 -13.87 -2.27
N GLY A 221 9.11 -12.59 -2.51
CA GLY A 221 9.15 -11.99 -3.85
C GLY A 221 8.43 -10.65 -3.89
N GLN A 222 8.53 -9.93 -5.02
CA GLN A 222 7.85 -8.63 -5.12
C GLN A 222 6.39 -8.85 -5.48
N ASP A 223 5.53 -8.82 -4.48
CA ASP A 223 4.12 -9.17 -4.59
C ASP A 223 3.22 -7.95 -4.77
N THR A 224 1.98 -8.21 -5.17
CA THR A 224 0.97 -7.16 -5.33
C THR A 224 -0.36 -7.66 -4.82
N ILE A 225 -0.88 -7.02 -3.79
CA ILE A 225 -2.16 -7.34 -3.16
C ILE A 225 -3.07 -6.14 -3.37
N LYS A 226 -4.23 -6.34 -4.00
CA LYS A 226 -5.20 -5.27 -4.24
C LYS A 226 -6.60 -5.69 -3.85
N THR A 227 -7.33 -4.82 -3.17
CA THR A 227 -8.79 -4.88 -3.17
C THR A 227 -9.29 -4.27 -4.49
N LYS A 228 -10.26 -4.89 -5.15
CA LYS A 228 -10.77 -4.37 -6.43
C LYS A 228 -11.49 -3.04 -6.19
N LYS A 229 -11.22 -2.09 -7.07
CA LYS A 229 -11.79 -0.74 -7.06
C LYS A 229 -13.30 -0.75 -7.20
N GLU A 230 -13.91 0.21 -6.53
CA GLU A 230 -15.31 0.51 -6.71
C GLU A 230 -15.52 1.19 -8.07
N THR A 231 -16.71 1.02 -8.63
CA THR A 231 -17.17 1.92 -9.69
C THR A 231 -18.47 2.50 -9.20
N SER A 232 -18.80 3.74 -9.54
CA SER A 232 -20.05 4.46 -9.19
C SER A 232 -21.38 3.74 -9.52
N GLN A 233 -21.36 2.50 -10.01
CA GLN A 233 -22.52 1.62 -10.19
C GLN A 233 -22.52 0.34 -9.34
N ASP A 234 -21.44 0.09 -8.58
CA ASP A 234 -21.25 -1.13 -7.82
C ASP A 234 -21.37 -0.82 -6.31
N SER A 235 -22.57 -1.01 -5.77
CA SER A 235 -22.85 -0.92 -4.33
C SER A 235 -22.36 -2.14 -3.55
N ASP A 236 -21.74 -3.10 -4.23
CA ASP A 236 -21.53 -4.47 -3.75
C ASP A 236 -20.04 -4.75 -3.45
N VAL A 237 -19.19 -3.71 -3.34
CA VAL A 237 -17.73 -3.84 -3.14
C VAL A 237 -17.36 -3.96 -1.65
N SER A 238 -16.10 -4.34 -1.39
CA SER A 238 -15.61 -5.19 -0.30
C SER A 238 -15.69 -4.64 1.12
N LYS A 239 -16.78 -4.90 1.84
CA LYS A 239 -16.95 -4.62 3.28
C LYS A 239 -16.26 -5.66 4.19
N PHE A 240 -15.03 -6.05 3.85
CA PHE A 240 -14.30 -7.14 4.50
C PHE A 240 -13.07 -6.65 5.23
N ASN A 241 -12.81 -7.22 6.41
CA ASN A 241 -11.56 -7.00 7.13
C ASN A 241 -10.60 -8.11 6.72
N LEU A 242 -9.45 -7.74 6.18
CA LEU A 242 -8.42 -8.65 5.70
C LEU A 242 -7.23 -8.63 6.65
N ASN A 243 -6.65 -9.80 6.91
CA ASN A 243 -5.31 -9.91 7.48
C ASN A 243 -4.33 -10.16 6.33
N ILE A 244 -3.48 -9.18 6.06
CA ILE A 244 -2.54 -9.16 4.93
C ILE A 244 -1.11 -9.24 5.46
N ASP A 245 -0.33 -10.14 4.87
CA ASP A 245 1.12 -10.27 5.06
C ASP A 245 1.76 -10.36 3.67
N GLY A 246 2.45 -9.28 3.26
CA GLY A 246 3.17 -9.22 1.98
C GLY A 246 4.30 -10.25 1.92
N GLY A 247 5.02 -10.38 3.03
CA GLY A 247 6.03 -11.40 3.22
C GLY A 247 7.43 -10.82 3.23
N ALA A 248 8.19 -11.00 2.15
CA ALA A 248 9.57 -10.53 2.04
C ALA A 248 9.88 -10.07 0.62
N ASP A 249 10.83 -9.13 0.48
CA ASP A 249 11.09 -8.34 -0.74
C ASP A 249 10.06 -7.20 -0.90
N GLU A 250 10.20 -6.36 -1.94
CA GLU A 250 9.43 -5.10 -2.07
C GLU A 250 7.98 -5.38 -2.52
N ASP A 251 7.02 -5.15 -1.62
CA ASP A 251 5.61 -5.43 -1.84
C ASP A 251 4.76 -4.18 -2.12
N PHE A 252 3.65 -4.40 -2.83
CA PHE A 252 2.65 -3.35 -3.07
C PHE A 252 1.26 -3.79 -2.60
N ILE A 253 0.77 -3.16 -1.54
CA ILE A 253 -0.51 -3.44 -0.91
C ILE A 253 -1.42 -2.22 -1.12
N ASP A 254 -2.50 -2.41 -1.87
CA ASP A 254 -3.44 -1.35 -2.23
C ASP A 254 -4.84 -1.73 -1.74
N THR A 255 -5.23 -1.13 -0.63
CA THR A 255 -6.56 -1.27 -0.03
C THR A 255 -7.42 -0.03 -0.26
N SER A 256 -6.97 0.91 -1.11
CA SER A 256 -7.53 2.27 -1.22
C SER A 256 -9.02 2.35 -1.51
N GLY A 257 -9.59 1.37 -2.21
CA GLY A 257 -10.98 1.45 -2.68
C GLY A 257 -11.16 2.59 -3.70
N GLY A 258 -12.37 3.13 -3.80
CA GLY A 258 -12.66 4.39 -4.52
C GLY A 258 -12.45 4.42 -6.04
N GLU A 259 -12.66 5.59 -6.63
CA GLU A 259 -12.39 5.90 -8.03
C GLU A 259 -11.01 6.58 -8.19
N THR A 260 -10.42 6.51 -9.39
CA THR A 260 -9.11 7.12 -9.71
C THR A 260 -9.25 8.54 -10.22
N ALA A 261 -8.20 9.35 -10.04
CA ALA A 261 -8.11 10.68 -10.64
C ALA A 261 -7.23 10.72 -11.90
N GLY A 262 -7.38 11.80 -12.67
CA GLY A 262 -6.66 12.02 -13.91
C GLY A 262 -6.40 13.49 -14.22
N TRP A 263 -5.17 13.78 -14.66
CA TRP A 263 -4.69 15.09 -15.09
C TRP A 263 -4.16 15.07 -16.52
N ALA A 264 -4.37 16.17 -17.23
CA ALA A 264 -3.82 16.37 -18.57
C ALA A 264 -2.93 17.63 -18.60
N PHE A 265 -1.80 17.57 -19.30
CA PHE A 265 -0.86 18.69 -19.46
C PHE A 265 -0.49 18.89 -20.93
N ASN A 266 0.05 20.07 -21.27
CA ASN A 266 0.47 20.41 -22.63
C ASN A 266 -0.69 20.36 -23.65
N PHE A 267 -1.79 21.06 -23.35
CA PHE A 267 -2.98 21.14 -24.21
C PHE A 267 -3.56 22.55 -24.34
N ASP A 268 -4.40 22.78 -25.35
CA ASP A 268 -5.03 24.08 -25.69
C ASP A 268 -6.37 24.21 -24.93
N VAL A 269 -6.31 24.73 -23.69
CA VAL A 269 -7.46 25.00 -22.80
C VAL A 269 -8.57 25.77 -23.51
N VAL A 270 -8.21 26.82 -24.24
CA VAL A 270 -9.20 27.69 -24.91
C VAL A 270 -10.01 26.93 -25.95
N ARG A 271 -9.39 25.93 -26.60
CA ARG A 271 -10.08 25.08 -27.57
C ARG A 271 -10.86 23.96 -26.90
N SER A 272 -10.37 23.36 -25.81
CA SER A 272 -11.12 22.33 -25.07
C SER A 272 -12.43 22.91 -24.52
N GLU A 273 -12.37 24.07 -23.85
CA GLU A 273 -13.55 24.80 -23.35
C GLU A 273 -14.57 25.12 -24.46
N PHE A 274 -14.10 25.43 -25.67
CA PHE A 274 -14.97 25.75 -26.81
C PHE A 274 -15.60 24.50 -27.45
N GLN A 275 -14.99 23.33 -27.32
CA GLN A 275 -15.49 22.06 -27.86
C GLN A 275 -16.52 21.40 -26.93
N ASP A 276 -16.37 21.51 -25.60
CA ASP A 276 -17.22 20.77 -24.64
C ASP A 276 -18.01 21.63 -23.64
N GLY A 277 -17.71 22.93 -23.52
CA GLY A 277 -18.61 23.90 -22.87
C GLY A 277 -18.36 24.23 -21.39
N SER A 278 -17.40 23.59 -20.72
CA SER A 278 -16.55 24.17 -19.65
C SER A 278 -15.55 23.18 -19.07
N ASP A 279 -15.76 21.86 -19.21
CA ASP A 279 -14.98 20.87 -18.46
C ASP A 279 -14.31 19.88 -19.44
N ILE A 280 -13.06 19.49 -19.17
CA ILE A 280 -12.37 18.42 -19.89
C ILE A 280 -13.00 17.11 -19.38
N ASN A 281 -13.88 16.48 -20.16
CA ASN A 281 -14.62 15.29 -19.68
C ASN A 281 -14.04 13.95 -20.21
N ASP A 282 -12.96 13.96 -21.00
CA ASP A 282 -12.35 12.75 -21.58
C ASP A 282 -10.92 13.01 -22.09
N ALA A 283 -9.97 12.16 -21.68
CA ALA A 283 -8.57 12.18 -22.10
C ALA A 283 -8.33 11.95 -23.62
N VAL A 284 -9.35 11.52 -24.39
CA VAL A 284 -9.16 10.99 -25.76
C VAL A 284 -9.27 12.05 -26.87
N ASP A 285 -9.86 13.23 -26.66
CA ASP A 285 -9.98 14.30 -27.68
C ASP A 285 -9.46 15.67 -27.21
N ILE A 286 -8.39 15.65 -26.41
CA ILE A 286 -7.75 16.88 -25.92
C ILE A 286 -6.90 17.52 -27.05
N PRO A 287 -7.13 18.80 -27.41
CA PRO A 287 -6.35 19.47 -28.44
C PRO A 287 -4.97 19.86 -27.92
N GLY A 288 -3.88 19.34 -28.50
CA GLY A 288 -2.52 19.74 -28.10
C GLY A 288 -2.11 21.15 -28.58
N VAL A 289 -1.10 21.72 -27.93
CA VAL A 289 -0.45 22.99 -28.32
C VAL A 289 0.70 22.78 -29.32
N PRO A 290 1.01 23.75 -30.19
CA PRO A 290 2.19 23.69 -31.05
C PRO A 290 3.49 23.71 -30.23
N THR A 291 4.42 22.82 -30.54
CA THR A 291 5.72 22.80 -29.85
C THR A 291 6.57 24.03 -30.17
N SER A 292 7.25 24.56 -29.18
CA SER A 292 8.15 25.72 -29.25
C SER A 292 9.45 25.46 -28.49
N LEU A 293 10.53 26.18 -28.84
CA LEU A 293 11.84 25.93 -28.25
C LEU A 293 12.09 26.82 -27.03
N ALA A 294 12.47 26.22 -25.90
CA ALA A 294 12.87 26.90 -24.66
C ALA A 294 14.15 26.32 -24.08
N TYR A 295 14.79 27.05 -23.16
CA TYR A 295 15.97 26.60 -22.44
C TYR A 295 15.60 25.56 -21.37
N VAL A 296 15.60 24.29 -21.74
CA VAL A 296 15.19 23.18 -20.85
C VAL A 296 16.26 22.09 -20.75
N GLY A 297 17.31 22.16 -21.56
CA GLY A 297 18.39 21.19 -21.51
C GLY A 297 19.18 21.30 -20.20
N GLY A 298 19.25 20.20 -19.47
CA GLY A 298 19.84 20.12 -18.14
C GLY A 298 18.88 20.48 -17.00
N ALA A 299 17.66 20.92 -17.28
CA ALA A 299 16.66 21.18 -16.23
C ALA A 299 16.32 19.88 -15.48
N THR A 300 15.99 20.02 -14.20
CA THR A 300 15.44 18.96 -13.36
C THR A 300 13.93 19.13 -13.29
N ILE A 301 13.21 18.07 -13.60
CA ILE A 301 11.78 17.93 -13.37
C ILE A 301 11.61 17.25 -12.01
N THR A 302 10.73 17.79 -11.17
CA THR A 302 10.24 17.14 -9.95
C THR A 302 8.75 16.89 -10.13
N VAL A 303 8.31 15.66 -9.83
CA VAL A 303 6.89 15.29 -9.76
C VAL A 303 6.60 14.98 -8.30
N THR A 304 5.59 15.64 -7.75
CA THR A 304 5.14 15.46 -6.37
C THR A 304 3.66 15.07 -6.40
N LEU A 305 3.30 14.00 -5.70
CA LEU A 305 1.94 13.51 -5.54
C LEU A 305 1.59 13.49 -4.06
N SER A 306 0.61 14.28 -3.63
CA SER A 306 0.07 14.20 -2.25
C SER A 306 -0.86 12.99 -2.09
N GLY A 307 -1.40 12.81 -0.88
CA GLY A 307 -2.45 11.83 -0.59
C GLY A 307 -3.74 12.12 -1.35
N ALA A 308 -4.63 11.13 -1.39
CA ALA A 308 -6.05 11.42 -1.64
C ALA A 308 -6.67 12.10 -0.40
N GLY A 309 -7.75 12.88 -0.50
CA GLY A 309 -8.54 13.49 0.60
C GLY A 309 -8.94 14.96 0.35
N ASP A 310 -10.22 15.36 0.51
CA ASP A 310 -10.71 16.75 0.27
C ASP A 310 -10.52 17.70 1.47
N GLY A 311 -9.30 17.86 2.00
CA GLY A 311 -8.99 18.96 2.92
C GLY A 311 -9.68 18.96 4.28
N ASP A 312 -10.47 17.92 4.60
CA ASP A 312 -11.14 17.69 5.89
C ASP A 312 -10.84 16.26 6.36
N LEU A 313 -10.55 16.08 7.65
CA LEU A 313 -10.37 14.73 8.23
C LEU A 313 -11.68 13.94 8.24
N ASP A 314 -12.80 14.64 8.08
CA ASP A 314 -14.15 14.06 7.95
C ASP A 314 -14.29 13.16 6.70
N ASP A 315 -13.45 13.36 5.68
CA ASP A 315 -13.52 12.75 4.33
C ASP A 315 -12.30 11.83 4.03
N GLY A 316 -11.46 11.58 5.03
CA GLY A 316 -10.28 10.73 4.87
C GLY A 316 -9.15 11.31 4.05
N GLY A 317 -8.09 10.52 3.89
CA GLY A 317 -6.91 10.91 3.10
C GLY A 317 -5.61 11.09 3.86
N GLY A 318 -5.68 10.89 5.17
CA GLY A 318 -4.54 10.88 6.03
C GLY A 318 -3.84 12.23 6.21
N VAL A 319 -2.60 12.17 6.67
CA VAL A 319 -1.78 13.34 7.01
C VAL A 319 -1.47 14.27 5.83
N MET A 320 -1.69 13.80 4.59
CA MET A 320 -1.48 14.56 3.37
C MET A 320 -2.75 15.25 2.85
N ALA A 321 -3.93 15.00 3.43
CA ALA A 321 -5.20 15.55 2.91
C ALA A 321 -5.33 17.08 3.08
N PHE A 322 -4.54 17.69 3.98
CA PHE A 322 -4.72 19.09 4.38
C PHE A 322 -4.02 20.12 3.52
N ASP A 323 -2.97 19.72 2.82
CA ASP A 323 -2.07 20.62 2.10
C ASP A 323 -2.00 20.21 0.61
N THR A 324 -1.55 21.16 -0.21
CA THR A 324 -1.35 20.90 -1.64
C THR A 324 0.01 20.25 -1.83
N ALA A 325 0.14 19.31 -2.77
CA ALA A 325 1.43 18.73 -3.14
C ALA A 325 2.54 19.80 -3.22
N GLU A 326 3.54 19.70 -2.35
CA GLU A 326 4.62 20.68 -2.18
C GLU A 326 5.96 19.98 -2.01
N SER A 327 6.93 20.43 -2.80
CA SER A 327 8.19 19.70 -2.89
C SER A 327 9.00 19.72 -1.59
N GLY A 328 9.36 18.54 -1.11
CA GLY A 328 10.07 18.31 0.16
C GLY A 328 9.26 18.60 1.42
N VAL A 329 7.95 18.80 1.29
CA VAL A 329 7.02 19.13 2.40
C VAL A 329 5.83 18.17 2.43
N ASP A 330 5.11 18.06 1.31
CA ASP A 330 3.89 17.26 1.23
C ASP A 330 3.83 16.49 -0.09
N GLY A 331 3.94 15.17 0.04
CA GLY A 331 3.75 14.21 -1.02
C GLY A 331 5.00 13.44 -1.44
N TYR A 332 4.77 12.39 -2.22
CA TYR A 332 5.82 11.51 -2.74
C TYR A 332 6.48 12.10 -3.97
N GLU A 333 7.81 12.10 -3.99
CA GLU A 333 8.58 12.82 -5.00
C GLU A 333 9.43 11.93 -5.89
N ALA A 334 9.44 12.24 -7.19
CA ALA A 334 10.45 11.72 -8.10
C ALA A 334 11.05 12.82 -8.97
N THR A 335 12.34 12.67 -9.30
CA THR A 335 13.05 13.65 -10.13
C THR A 335 13.67 13.05 -11.39
N ALA A 336 13.71 13.84 -12.46
CA ALA A 336 14.41 13.48 -13.69
C ALA A 336 15.08 14.68 -14.36
N THR A 337 16.32 14.50 -14.81
CA THR A 337 17.05 15.55 -15.56
C THR A 337 16.86 15.42 -17.07
N ILE A 338 16.59 16.53 -17.75
CA ILE A 338 16.50 16.61 -19.21
C ILE A 338 17.91 16.56 -19.83
N GLY A 339 18.47 15.35 -19.98
CA GLY A 339 19.85 15.17 -20.44
C GLY A 339 20.06 15.12 -21.96
N ASN A 340 19.13 14.53 -22.72
CA ASN A 340 19.24 14.38 -24.17
C ASN A 340 17.99 14.91 -24.87
N LEU A 341 18.14 15.99 -25.63
CA LEU A 341 17.02 16.59 -26.35
C LEU A 341 16.70 15.82 -27.65
N VAL A 342 15.42 15.58 -27.90
CA VAL A 342 14.85 14.87 -29.06
C VAL A 342 15.24 15.55 -30.38
N ASN A 343 15.39 16.87 -30.37
CA ASN A 343 15.81 17.66 -31.53
C ASN A 343 17.32 17.57 -31.84
N GLY A 344 18.13 16.98 -30.95
CA GLY A 344 19.57 16.82 -31.07
C GLY A 344 20.41 18.04 -30.66
N ASN A 345 19.77 19.08 -30.09
CA ASN A 345 20.43 20.19 -29.41
C ASN A 345 20.89 19.77 -28.00
N ARG A 346 21.56 20.66 -27.27
CA ARG A 346 21.98 20.43 -25.88
C ARG A 346 21.20 21.22 -24.85
N PHE A 347 20.78 22.44 -25.16
CA PHE A 347 20.19 23.39 -24.22
C PHE A 347 18.76 23.80 -24.61
N PHE A 348 18.48 23.95 -25.90
CA PHE A 348 17.16 24.41 -26.38
C PHE A 348 16.29 23.23 -26.85
N GLY A 349 15.35 22.81 -26.00
CA GLY A 349 14.40 21.71 -26.18
C GLY A 349 12.96 22.19 -26.41
N ASP A 350 12.02 21.27 -26.56
CA ASP A 350 10.58 21.57 -26.63
C ASP A 350 9.77 20.70 -25.66
N GLN A 351 8.43 20.86 -25.67
CA GLN A 351 7.54 20.21 -24.71
C GLN A 351 7.63 18.67 -24.71
N ARG A 352 8.12 18.06 -25.80
CA ARG A 352 8.34 16.61 -25.84
C ARG A 352 9.50 16.16 -24.97
N ASP A 353 10.49 17.04 -24.77
CA ASP A 353 11.65 16.78 -23.91
C ASP A 353 11.22 16.81 -22.44
N VAL A 354 10.35 17.76 -22.06
CA VAL A 354 9.76 17.84 -20.71
C VAL A 354 8.84 16.65 -20.45
N ASN A 355 7.89 16.34 -21.34
CA ASN A 355 7.01 15.17 -21.17
C ASN A 355 7.81 13.87 -21.01
N ALA A 356 8.91 13.70 -21.76
CA ALA A 356 9.78 12.54 -21.63
C ALA A 356 10.51 12.48 -20.29
N ALA A 357 10.83 13.63 -19.69
CA ALA A 357 11.42 13.70 -18.35
C ALA A 357 10.38 13.46 -17.25
N VAL A 358 9.16 13.99 -17.36
CA VAL A 358 8.05 13.65 -16.44
C VAL A 358 7.79 12.14 -16.46
N ILE A 359 7.68 11.54 -17.64
CA ILE A 359 7.55 10.08 -17.78
C ILE A 359 8.71 9.35 -17.11
N ALA A 360 9.94 9.84 -17.32
CA ALA A 360 11.11 9.22 -16.72
C ALA A 360 11.19 9.40 -15.19
N ALA A 361 10.64 10.48 -14.62
CA ALA A 361 10.53 10.66 -13.19
C ALA A 361 9.57 9.61 -12.62
N ILE A 362 8.36 9.51 -13.17
CA ILE A 362 7.32 8.57 -12.71
C ILE A 362 7.73 7.10 -12.94
N GLU A 363 8.10 6.70 -14.16
CA GLU A 363 8.31 5.28 -14.51
C GLU A 363 9.59 4.67 -13.92
N ASN A 364 10.58 5.46 -13.50
CA ASN A 364 11.82 4.93 -12.89
C ASN A 364 11.81 4.98 -11.37
N ASP A 365 10.79 5.60 -10.78
CA ASP A 365 10.64 5.71 -9.34
C ASP A 365 9.87 4.50 -8.78
N PRO A 366 10.34 3.84 -7.70
CA PRO A 366 9.68 2.65 -7.15
C PRO A 366 8.29 2.93 -6.58
N VAL A 367 8.01 4.15 -6.10
CA VAL A 367 6.73 4.54 -5.49
C VAL A 367 5.79 5.12 -6.54
N LEU A 368 6.19 6.18 -7.25
CA LEU A 368 5.31 6.85 -8.22
C LEU A 368 4.97 5.96 -9.42
N SER A 369 5.82 5.00 -9.81
CA SER A 369 5.48 4.04 -10.88
C SER A 369 4.36 3.07 -10.49
N LYS A 370 4.13 2.91 -9.18
CA LYS A 370 3.04 2.10 -8.62
C LYS A 370 1.79 2.94 -8.40
N LEU A 371 1.91 4.21 -8.01
CA LEU A 371 0.79 5.14 -7.73
C LEU A 371 0.24 5.84 -8.97
N LEU A 372 1.05 6.05 -10.01
CA LEU A 372 0.69 6.79 -11.22
C LEU A 372 0.91 5.97 -12.49
N SER A 373 0.01 6.17 -13.45
CA SER A 373 0.19 5.75 -14.83
C SER A 373 0.30 6.98 -15.73
N VAL A 374 1.31 7.01 -16.59
CA VAL A 374 1.59 8.16 -17.45
C VAL A 374 1.64 7.76 -18.92
N ARG A 375 1.04 8.56 -19.80
CA ARG A 375 1.07 8.33 -21.25
C ARG A 375 1.08 9.63 -22.05
N ILE A 376 1.55 9.51 -23.30
CA ILE A 376 1.38 10.56 -24.31
C ILE A 376 0.08 10.30 -25.08
N GLY A 377 -0.89 11.18 -24.92
CA GLY A 377 -2.14 11.21 -25.67
C GLY A 377 -1.99 11.69 -27.11
N GLU A 378 -3.12 11.97 -27.77
CA GLU A 378 -3.09 12.59 -29.09
C GLU A 378 -2.45 13.99 -29.02
N ASN A 379 -1.84 14.44 -30.12
CA ASN A 379 -1.25 15.79 -30.22
C ASN A 379 -0.17 16.16 -29.19
N ASN A 380 0.48 15.18 -28.53
CA ASN A 380 1.51 15.37 -27.50
C ASN A 380 0.99 15.85 -26.13
N THR A 381 -0.30 15.72 -25.85
CA THR A 381 -0.82 15.92 -24.48
C THR A 381 -0.23 14.84 -23.57
N LEU A 382 0.23 15.24 -22.39
CA LEU A 382 0.64 14.31 -21.33
C LEU A 382 -0.60 13.99 -20.50
N VAL A 383 -0.85 12.72 -20.23
CA VAL A 383 -1.96 12.29 -19.37
C VAL A 383 -1.38 11.46 -18.25
N ILE A 384 -1.72 11.82 -17.02
CA ILE A 384 -1.32 11.15 -15.78
C ILE A 384 -2.61 10.73 -15.08
N GLU A 385 -2.71 9.48 -14.65
CA GLU A 385 -3.86 8.93 -13.92
C GLU A 385 -3.36 8.18 -12.69
N THR A 386 -4.06 8.29 -11.57
CA THR A 386 -3.76 7.48 -10.38
C THR A 386 -4.09 6.01 -10.63
N THR A 387 -3.36 5.12 -9.98
CA THR A 387 -3.59 3.67 -10.00
C THR A 387 -4.26 3.17 -8.73
N THR A 388 -4.36 4.03 -7.72
CA THR A 388 -5.05 3.90 -6.43
C THR A 388 -6.29 4.78 -6.45
N GLY A 389 -7.30 4.46 -5.66
CA GLY A 389 -8.51 5.28 -5.58
C GLY A 389 -8.52 6.22 -4.37
N GLY A 390 -9.53 7.07 -4.36
CA GLY A 390 -9.78 8.10 -3.35
C GLY A 390 -10.32 9.38 -3.99
N GLU A 391 -10.72 10.34 -3.17
CA GLU A 391 -11.02 11.69 -3.64
C GLU A 391 -9.72 12.49 -3.82
N TRP A 392 -9.54 13.14 -4.97
CA TRP A 392 -8.35 13.92 -5.27
C TRP A 392 -8.75 15.32 -5.75
N ASP A 393 -8.03 16.34 -5.31
CA ASP A 393 -8.08 17.68 -5.86
C ASP A 393 -7.09 17.83 -7.03
N GLY A 394 -7.33 18.80 -7.90
CA GLY A 394 -6.46 19.10 -9.02
C GLY A 394 -5.08 19.58 -8.59
N ASP A 395 -4.92 20.04 -7.35
CA ASP A 395 -3.64 20.48 -6.79
C ASP A 395 -2.81 19.34 -6.15
N ASP A 396 -3.34 18.11 -6.08
CA ASP A 396 -2.65 16.93 -5.51
C ASP A 396 -1.53 16.37 -6.38
N LEU A 397 -1.50 16.78 -7.65
CA LEU A 397 -0.39 16.48 -8.55
C LEU A 397 0.33 17.77 -8.92
N ARG A 398 1.60 17.85 -8.55
CA ARG A 398 2.48 18.96 -8.86
C ARG A 398 3.66 18.53 -9.71
N ILE A 399 4.01 19.35 -10.69
CA ILE A 399 5.17 19.13 -11.55
C ILE A 399 5.95 20.43 -11.69
N ASP A 400 7.14 20.47 -11.09
CA ASP A 400 8.03 21.62 -11.12
C ASP A 400 9.16 21.47 -12.14
N ILE A 401 9.53 22.59 -12.76
CA ILE A 401 10.69 22.70 -13.64
C ILE A 401 11.75 23.58 -13.00
N SER A 402 12.87 22.97 -12.58
CA SER A 402 14.05 23.69 -12.13
C SER A 402 15.10 23.75 -13.23
N GLN A 403 15.25 24.93 -13.85
CA GLN A 403 16.18 25.11 -14.97
C GLN A 403 17.65 25.12 -14.52
N ALA A 404 18.53 24.55 -15.36
CA ALA A 404 19.96 24.50 -15.07
C ALA A 404 20.62 25.89 -15.12
N ASP A 405 21.02 26.41 -13.97
CA ASP A 405 21.94 27.55 -13.87
C ASP A 405 23.37 27.11 -14.22
N GLN A 406 23.98 27.79 -15.19
CA GLN A 406 25.36 27.50 -15.60
C GLN A 406 26.41 28.16 -14.70
N GLY A 407 26.02 29.15 -13.88
CA GLY A 407 26.90 29.88 -12.99
C GLY A 407 26.83 31.41 -13.17
N ASP A 408 27.56 32.11 -12.29
CA ASP A 408 27.56 33.58 -12.19
C ASP A 408 28.54 34.29 -13.14
N GLU A 409 29.44 33.56 -13.83
CA GLU A 409 30.43 34.16 -14.73
C GLU A 409 29.92 34.16 -16.19
N ASP A 410 30.08 35.28 -16.91
CA ASP A 410 29.73 35.37 -18.35
C ASP A 410 30.29 34.19 -19.18
N ASP A 411 31.47 33.67 -18.78
CA ASP A 411 32.13 32.59 -19.50
C ASP A 411 31.43 31.22 -19.36
N ASP A 412 30.61 31.03 -18.32
CA ASP A 412 29.83 29.81 -18.05
C ASP A 412 28.70 29.64 -19.08
N TRP A 413 28.15 30.74 -19.60
CA TRP A 413 27.02 30.76 -20.53
C TRP A 413 27.41 30.72 -22.02
N ASN A 414 28.71 30.73 -22.34
CA ASN A 414 29.21 30.75 -23.72
C ASN A 414 28.64 29.62 -24.61
N GLU A 415 28.50 28.40 -24.06
CA GLU A 415 27.99 27.25 -24.84
C GLU A 415 26.48 27.36 -25.12
N VAL A 416 25.73 27.93 -24.18
CA VAL A 416 24.30 28.22 -24.34
C VAL A 416 24.10 29.32 -25.38
N GLU A 417 24.89 30.40 -25.32
CA GLU A 417 24.87 31.47 -26.32
C GLU A 417 25.17 30.96 -27.73
N ASP A 418 26.24 30.17 -27.89
CA ASP A 418 26.65 29.62 -29.19
C ASP A 418 25.54 28.76 -29.82
N GLU A 419 24.86 27.95 -29.01
CA GLU A 419 23.73 27.14 -29.46
C GLU A 419 22.52 28.01 -29.83
N ALA A 420 22.13 28.96 -28.97
CA ALA A 420 21.03 29.88 -29.22
C ALA A 420 21.22 30.66 -30.53
N GLN A 421 22.42 31.20 -30.76
CA GLN A 421 22.76 31.91 -32.00
C GLN A 421 22.61 31.04 -33.24
N ALA A 422 22.92 29.74 -33.12
CA ALA A 422 22.80 28.77 -34.20
C ALA A 422 21.35 28.33 -34.45
N VAL A 423 20.61 27.99 -33.39
CA VAL A 423 19.23 27.50 -33.42
C VAL A 423 18.28 28.58 -33.93
N PHE A 424 18.39 29.80 -33.40
CA PHE A 424 17.54 30.94 -33.79
C PHE A 424 18.11 31.73 -34.97
N ASN A 425 19.30 31.36 -35.48
CA ASN A 425 19.98 32.02 -36.61
C ASN A 425 20.10 33.54 -36.42
N ASN A 426 20.48 33.96 -35.22
CA ASN A 426 20.65 35.35 -34.82
C ASN A 426 22.00 35.50 -34.10
N SER A 427 22.98 36.15 -34.71
CA SER A 427 24.29 36.35 -34.07
C SER A 427 24.33 37.56 -33.12
N GLY A 428 23.18 38.14 -32.79
CA GLY A 428 23.04 39.26 -31.86
C GLY A 428 22.53 38.85 -30.48
N ILE A 429 22.21 37.57 -30.30
CA ILE A 429 21.86 36.93 -29.03
C ILE A 429 23.07 36.99 -28.12
N VAL A 430 22.88 37.45 -26.88
CA VAL A 430 23.89 37.45 -25.82
C VAL A 430 23.25 36.80 -24.61
N ILE A 431 23.93 35.84 -23.99
CA ILE A 431 23.43 35.13 -22.79
C ILE A 431 24.51 35.17 -21.71
N ASN A 432 24.21 35.80 -20.57
CA ASN A 432 25.13 35.88 -19.42
C ASN A 432 24.53 35.31 -18.13
N ASP A 433 23.24 35.01 -18.12
CA ASP A 433 22.51 34.45 -16.99
C ASP A 433 21.29 33.67 -17.49
N LEU A 434 20.58 33.04 -16.54
CA LEU A 434 19.38 32.26 -16.81
C LEU A 434 18.27 33.13 -17.42
N ALA A 435 18.10 34.37 -16.95
CA ALA A 435 17.10 35.30 -17.46
C ALA A 435 17.36 35.67 -18.93
N ASP A 436 18.63 35.83 -19.35
CA ASP A 436 18.98 36.07 -20.76
C ASP A 436 18.67 34.85 -21.65
N ALA A 437 18.87 33.62 -21.13
CA ALA A 437 18.55 32.38 -21.83
C ALA A 437 17.04 32.20 -22.06
N ASN A 438 16.25 32.72 -21.13
CA ASN A 438 14.80 32.66 -21.07
C ASN A 438 14.08 33.80 -21.81
N GLY A 439 14.42 35.07 -21.55
CA GLY A 439 13.58 36.21 -21.97
C GLY A 439 14.03 36.97 -23.23
N ASP A 440 15.28 37.45 -23.30
CA ASP A 440 15.59 38.61 -24.17
C ASP A 440 16.50 38.31 -25.38
N ALA A 441 17.14 37.14 -25.40
CA ALA A 441 18.15 36.83 -26.40
C ALA A 441 17.52 36.21 -27.68
N ALA A 442 16.46 35.39 -27.59
CA ALA A 442 15.91 34.63 -28.72
C ALA A 442 14.78 35.35 -29.52
N GLY A 443 14.16 36.39 -28.97
CA GLY A 443 13.07 37.17 -29.59
C GLY A 443 11.87 37.33 -28.64
N PRO A 444 10.92 38.25 -28.91
CA PRO A 444 9.82 38.61 -28.00
C PRO A 444 8.74 37.51 -27.81
N ASP A 445 9.01 36.28 -28.26
CA ASP A 445 8.07 35.15 -28.29
C ASP A 445 8.66 33.92 -27.54
N VAL A 446 9.73 34.07 -26.75
CA VAL A 446 10.23 33.02 -25.84
C VAL A 446 9.86 33.40 -24.41
N PRO A 447 9.14 32.55 -23.66
CA PRO A 447 8.74 32.80 -22.29
C PRO A 447 9.90 32.57 -21.32
N ASP A 448 9.86 33.34 -20.25
CA ASP A 448 10.67 33.24 -19.07
C ASP A 448 10.16 32.13 -18.15
N LEU A 449 10.71 30.93 -18.34
CA LEU A 449 10.37 29.76 -17.53
C LEU A 449 10.97 29.80 -16.10
N THR A 450 11.46 30.95 -15.63
CA THR A 450 11.70 31.19 -14.19
C THR A 450 10.52 31.88 -13.51
N ASP A 451 9.53 32.31 -14.28
CA ASP A 451 8.26 32.89 -13.82
C ASP A 451 7.16 31.84 -13.99
N ASP A 452 6.34 31.68 -12.96
CA ASP A 452 5.26 30.69 -12.89
C ASP A 452 4.20 30.95 -13.97
N VAL A 453 3.80 32.22 -14.16
CA VAL A 453 2.79 32.60 -15.16
C VAL A 453 3.27 32.31 -16.59
N GLU A 454 4.54 32.61 -16.89
CA GLU A 454 5.08 32.35 -18.23
C GLU A 454 5.36 30.85 -18.48
N THR A 455 5.61 30.07 -17.43
CA THR A 455 5.73 28.60 -17.49
C THR A 455 4.37 27.96 -17.76
N ASP A 456 3.36 28.38 -17.01
CA ASP A 456 1.96 27.97 -17.16
C ASP A 456 1.43 28.29 -18.57
N ASP A 457 1.61 29.53 -19.05
CA ASP A 457 1.21 29.94 -20.41
C ASP A 457 1.84 29.07 -21.53
N TRP A 458 2.98 28.41 -21.27
CA TRP A 458 3.69 27.60 -22.26
C TRP A 458 3.40 26.09 -22.17
N TYR A 459 3.22 25.56 -20.97
CA TYR A 459 3.00 24.13 -20.72
C TYR A 459 1.57 23.77 -20.34
N GLU A 460 0.74 24.77 -20.01
CA GLU A 460 -0.61 24.67 -19.46
C GLU A 460 -0.56 23.80 -18.20
N SER A 461 -0.25 24.47 -17.07
CA SER A 461 -0.08 24.03 -15.68
C SER A 461 1.13 23.19 -15.31
N LEU A 462 2.33 23.66 -15.69
CA LEU A 462 3.57 23.32 -14.99
C LEU A 462 4.07 24.54 -14.21
N SER A 463 4.70 24.30 -13.06
CA SER A 463 5.19 25.37 -12.16
C SER A 463 6.71 25.43 -12.08
N VAL A 464 7.21 26.49 -11.46
CA VAL A 464 8.59 26.56 -10.95
C VAL A 464 8.59 26.29 -9.44
N PRO A 465 9.69 25.79 -8.86
CA PRO A 465 9.76 25.51 -7.42
C PRO A 465 9.32 26.71 -6.56
N ASP A 466 8.60 26.46 -5.47
CA ASP A 466 8.06 27.43 -4.51
C ASP A 466 6.98 28.41 -5.05
N SER A 467 6.45 28.16 -6.24
CA SER A 467 5.27 28.87 -6.77
C SER A 467 3.97 28.11 -6.49
N TRP A 468 2.82 28.80 -6.59
CA TRP A 468 1.50 28.14 -6.47
C TRP A 468 1.28 27.21 -7.66
N ASN A 469 0.71 26.03 -7.40
CA ASN A 469 0.30 25.11 -8.44
C ASN A 469 -0.83 25.75 -9.29
N ALA A 470 -0.77 25.58 -10.60
CA ALA A 470 -1.85 25.97 -11.53
C ALA A 470 -2.64 24.73 -12.02
N ALA A 471 -2.37 23.54 -11.47
CA ALA A 471 -2.89 22.27 -11.94
C ALA A 471 -4.36 22.00 -11.56
N GLY A 472 -4.96 22.76 -10.63
CA GLY A 472 -6.40 22.71 -10.35
C GLY A 472 -7.31 22.66 -11.60
N ASP A 473 -6.97 23.38 -12.67
CA ASP A 473 -7.76 23.41 -13.92
C ASP A 473 -7.44 22.25 -14.91
N ASN A 474 -6.44 21.42 -14.61
CA ASN A 474 -5.95 20.33 -15.49
C ASN A 474 -6.49 18.95 -15.13
N GLN A 475 -7.11 18.83 -13.97
CA GLN A 475 -7.82 17.63 -13.56
C GLN A 475 -9.06 17.45 -14.45
N PHE A 476 -9.20 16.26 -15.04
CA PHE A 476 -10.36 15.90 -15.87
C PHE A 476 -11.21 14.80 -15.22
N GLU A 477 -10.71 14.17 -14.16
CA GLU A 477 -11.35 13.14 -13.37
C GLU A 477 -10.83 13.31 -11.93
N SER A 478 -11.71 13.54 -10.97
CA SER A 478 -11.36 13.85 -9.57
C SER A 478 -11.06 12.61 -8.72
N GLY A 479 -11.44 11.41 -9.20
CA GLY A 479 -11.66 10.30 -8.28
C GLY A 479 -12.83 10.58 -7.33
N ASP A 480 -13.12 9.62 -6.47
CA ASP A 480 -14.12 9.63 -5.40
C ASP A 480 -13.61 8.67 -4.32
N GLU A 481 -13.88 8.95 -3.04
CA GLU A 481 -13.56 8.07 -1.90
C GLU A 481 -14.18 6.67 -2.01
N SER A 482 -13.68 5.75 -1.18
CA SER A 482 -14.34 4.45 -0.97
C SER A 482 -15.67 4.67 -0.24
N ASN A 483 -16.77 4.10 -0.76
CA ASN A 483 -18.04 4.07 -0.02
C ASN A 483 -18.10 2.91 1.00
N VAL A 484 -16.97 2.25 1.22
CA VAL A 484 -16.81 1.07 2.04
C VAL A 484 -15.74 1.30 3.11
N GLU A 485 -16.13 1.05 4.36
CA GLU A 485 -15.25 0.88 5.50
C GLU A 485 -14.34 -0.33 5.30
N ASN A 486 -13.03 -0.11 5.44
CA ASN A 486 -12.02 -1.15 5.52
C ASN A 486 -11.31 -1.06 6.88
N ASP A 487 -11.31 -2.15 7.64
CA ASP A 487 -10.52 -2.26 8.88
C ASP A 487 -9.48 -3.37 8.73
N ASN A 488 -8.59 -3.22 7.73
CA ASN A 488 -7.58 -4.22 7.42
C ASN A 488 -6.44 -4.20 8.44
N VAL A 489 -5.86 -5.38 8.70
CA VAL A 489 -4.58 -5.52 9.41
C VAL A 489 -3.53 -5.86 8.37
N ILE A 490 -2.52 -5.00 8.22
CA ILE A 490 -1.57 -5.03 7.12
C ILE A 490 -0.15 -5.10 7.68
N ASN A 491 0.59 -6.13 7.31
CA ASN A 491 2.02 -6.25 7.50
C ASN A 491 2.68 -6.20 6.11
N GLY A 492 3.52 -5.19 5.85
CA GLY A 492 4.23 -5.04 4.58
C GLY A 492 5.17 -6.21 4.34
N GLY A 493 5.87 -6.63 5.39
CA GLY A 493 6.82 -7.70 5.39
C GLY A 493 7.56 -7.73 6.71
N SER A 494 8.14 -8.87 7.06
CA SER A 494 8.79 -9.04 8.36
C SER A 494 10.20 -9.58 8.22
N ASN A 495 11.17 -8.82 8.74
CA ASN A 495 12.59 -9.17 8.76
C ASN A 495 13.29 -9.20 7.39
N ASP A 496 12.88 -8.36 6.43
CA ASP A 496 13.39 -8.35 5.05
C ASP A 496 14.17 -7.09 4.65
N GLN A 497 14.09 -5.96 5.37
CA GLN A 497 14.70 -4.67 4.95
C GLN A 497 14.31 -4.26 3.52
N ALA A 498 13.18 -4.77 3.02
CA ALA A 498 12.65 -4.37 1.73
C ALA A 498 11.76 -3.15 1.90
N ASN A 499 11.59 -2.39 0.82
CA ASN A 499 10.83 -1.15 0.84
C ASN A 499 9.43 -1.44 0.31
N ASP A 500 8.45 -1.45 1.21
CA ASP A 500 7.06 -1.75 0.87
C ASP A 500 6.28 -0.48 0.56
N LEU A 501 5.24 -0.61 -0.26
CA LEU A 501 4.27 0.46 -0.50
C LEU A 501 2.88 0.00 -0.06
N ILE A 502 2.32 0.66 0.94
CA ILE A 502 1.00 0.40 1.50
C ILE A 502 0.11 1.62 1.23
N VAL A 503 -1.06 1.39 0.65
CA VAL A 503 -2.03 2.45 0.34
C VAL A 503 -3.35 2.14 1.03
N LEU A 504 -3.69 2.98 2.01
CA LEU A 504 -4.88 2.85 2.84
C LEU A 504 -6.11 3.45 2.17
N SER A 505 -7.28 3.02 2.61
CA SER A 505 -8.54 3.56 2.08
C SER A 505 -8.84 4.96 2.57
N THR A 506 -9.60 5.68 1.74
CA THR A 506 -10.19 6.97 2.08
C THR A 506 -11.67 6.73 2.38
N ASP A 507 -12.20 7.35 3.42
CA ASP A 507 -13.58 7.18 3.88
C ASP A 507 -14.53 8.18 3.22
N ASN A 508 -15.80 7.78 3.06
CA ASN A 508 -16.85 8.66 2.53
C ASN A 508 -17.80 9.13 3.65
N ASP A 509 -17.88 10.44 3.88
CA ASP A 509 -18.75 11.04 4.90
C ASP A 509 -20.24 11.06 4.51
N ASP A 510 -20.57 10.93 3.21
CA ASP A 510 -21.88 11.27 2.63
C ASP A 510 -22.95 10.19 2.82
N PHE A 511 -22.70 9.19 3.68
CA PHE A 511 -23.79 8.40 4.27
C PHE A 511 -24.55 9.21 5.35
N GLY A 512 -25.10 10.36 4.96
CA GLY A 512 -26.16 11.12 5.63
C GLY A 512 -27.49 10.35 5.82
N GLY A 513 -27.46 9.03 5.74
CA GLY A 513 -28.55 8.08 5.92
C GLY A 513 -28.62 7.54 7.35
N ALA A 514 -28.98 8.39 8.31
CA ALA A 514 -29.54 8.02 9.61
C ALA A 514 -28.98 6.74 10.28
N ILE A 515 -28.06 6.96 11.20
CA ILE A 515 -27.56 6.11 12.28
C ILE A 515 -28.70 5.62 13.20
N ASP A 516 -29.68 4.91 12.66
CA ASP A 516 -30.94 4.63 13.36
C ASP A 516 -31.22 3.11 13.53
N ASP A 517 -30.39 2.20 13.01
CA ASP A 517 -30.64 0.76 13.16
C ASP A 517 -29.47 -0.11 13.67
N PHE A 518 -28.24 0.42 13.75
CA PHE A 518 -27.16 -0.19 14.51
C PHE A 518 -26.84 0.65 15.73
N THR A 519 -27.60 0.47 16.82
CA THR A 519 -27.06 0.80 18.14
C THR A 519 -25.74 0.06 18.30
N PRO A 520 -24.62 0.75 18.59
CA PRO A 520 -23.39 0.11 19.03
C PRO A 520 -23.77 -0.89 20.11
N ILE A 521 -23.46 -2.17 19.90
CA ILE A 521 -23.67 -3.15 20.96
C ILE A 521 -22.60 -2.80 21.99
N SER A 522 -22.92 -1.91 22.93
CA SER A 522 -22.10 -1.40 24.04
C SER A 522 -21.74 -2.50 25.06
N SER A 523 -21.60 -3.74 24.62
CA SER A 523 -21.37 -4.95 25.39
C SER A 523 -20.70 -6.08 24.60
N ASN A 524 -20.25 -5.86 23.36
CA ASN A 524 -19.44 -6.82 22.62
C ASN A 524 -17.99 -6.31 22.49
N PRO A 525 -17.04 -6.82 23.30
CA PRO A 525 -15.64 -6.38 23.29
C PRO A 525 -14.83 -6.88 22.09
N ASN A 526 -15.49 -7.43 21.07
CA ASN A 526 -14.84 -8.11 19.94
C ASN A 526 -15.04 -7.40 18.60
N ASN A 527 -15.72 -6.24 18.59
CA ASN A 527 -15.97 -5.54 17.34
C ASN A 527 -16.47 -4.12 17.57
N THR A 528 -15.54 -3.18 17.55
CA THR A 528 -15.68 -1.82 18.09
C THR A 528 -15.17 -0.75 17.12
N LEU A 529 -14.49 -1.16 16.04
CA LEU A 529 -14.06 -0.28 14.97
C LEU A 529 -15.13 -0.04 13.91
N ASN A 530 -16.24 -0.81 13.89
CA ASN A 530 -17.35 -0.54 12.97
C ASN A 530 -18.02 0.84 13.24
N ASN A 531 -17.53 1.88 12.60
CA ASN A 531 -17.99 3.27 12.67
C ASN A 531 -18.45 3.80 11.30
N TYR A 532 -18.40 2.98 10.25
CA TYR A 532 -18.66 3.35 8.84
C TYR A 532 -17.56 4.21 8.21
N ALA A 533 -16.41 4.32 8.86
CA ALA A 533 -15.20 4.92 8.33
C ALA A 533 -14.07 3.89 8.41
N SER A 534 -13.04 4.03 7.59
CA SER A 534 -11.96 3.04 7.58
C SER A 534 -11.01 3.20 8.76
N ASN A 535 -10.55 2.09 9.32
CA ASN A 535 -9.66 2.07 10.47
C ASN A 535 -8.61 0.96 10.32
N GLU A 536 -7.61 1.18 9.49
CA GLU A 536 -6.60 0.19 9.17
C GLU A 536 -5.48 0.14 10.22
N THR A 537 -4.87 -1.04 10.39
CA THR A 537 -3.73 -1.25 11.29
C THR A 537 -2.51 -1.65 10.48
N ILE A 538 -1.44 -0.87 10.58
CA ILE A 538 -0.12 -1.23 10.05
C ILE A 538 0.68 -1.92 11.14
N VAL A 539 1.10 -3.15 10.87
CA VAL A 539 1.88 -3.99 11.78
C VAL A 539 3.36 -3.86 11.46
N MET A 540 4.14 -3.49 12.47
CA MET A 540 5.60 -3.38 12.38
C MET A 540 6.23 -4.55 13.13
N GLU A 541 6.98 -5.40 12.43
CA GLU A 541 7.69 -6.53 13.04
C GLU A 541 9.14 -6.68 12.54
N GLY A 542 10.04 -7.12 13.42
CA GLY A 542 11.42 -7.43 13.01
C GLY A 542 12.22 -6.22 12.51
N LEU A 543 12.93 -6.39 11.38
CA LEU A 543 13.56 -5.29 10.65
C LEU A 543 12.77 -5.07 9.37
N PHE A 544 12.55 -3.81 9.01
CA PHE A 544 11.85 -3.39 7.79
C PHE A 544 12.74 -2.42 7.00
N GLY A 545 12.37 -2.12 5.75
CA GLY A 545 13.16 -1.24 4.89
C GLY A 545 12.75 0.22 5.03
N ASP A 546 12.73 0.92 3.90
CA ASP A 546 12.17 2.26 3.80
C ASP A 546 10.73 2.15 3.26
N ASP A 547 9.78 1.88 4.15
CA ASP A 547 8.39 1.60 3.79
C ASP A 547 7.60 2.90 3.60
N THR A 548 6.76 2.93 2.56
CA THR A 548 5.89 4.06 2.23
C THR A 548 4.45 3.73 2.59
N ILE A 549 3.80 4.60 3.36
CA ILE A 549 2.42 4.43 3.81
C ILE A 549 1.61 5.65 3.37
N MET A 550 0.70 5.44 2.42
CA MET A 550 -0.16 6.47 1.84
C MET A 550 -1.54 6.48 2.49
N ASN A 551 -2.05 7.70 2.70
CA ASN A 551 -3.36 8.02 3.28
C ASN A 551 -3.52 7.60 4.76
N PHE A 552 -2.44 7.61 5.56
CA PHE A 552 -2.51 7.31 6.99
C PHE A 552 -3.21 8.40 7.79
N THR A 553 -4.30 8.05 8.46
CA THR A 553 -5.19 8.97 9.20
C THR A 553 -4.87 9.01 10.69
N THR A 554 -4.47 10.18 11.17
CA THR A 554 -4.22 10.43 12.60
C THR A 554 -5.50 10.84 13.31
N ALA A 555 -5.43 10.92 14.63
CA ALA A 555 -6.51 11.48 15.44
C ALA A 555 -6.70 13.01 15.23
N GLY A 556 -5.80 13.74 14.58
CA GLY A 556 -5.92 15.18 14.37
C GLY A 556 -5.79 16.05 15.65
N ASP A 557 -6.11 17.34 15.52
CA ASP A 557 -5.93 18.40 16.54
C ASP A 557 -7.03 18.47 17.62
N GLY A 558 -8.10 17.69 17.46
CA GLY A 558 -9.15 17.55 18.47
C GLY A 558 -8.59 16.85 19.70
N GLU A 559 -8.76 17.41 20.90
CA GLU A 559 -8.42 16.69 22.13
C GLU A 559 -9.32 15.45 22.22
N PHE A 560 -8.81 14.25 21.91
CA PHE A 560 -9.48 12.99 22.25
C PHE A 560 -9.42 12.91 23.78
N VAL A 561 -10.44 13.47 24.42
CA VAL A 561 -10.43 13.63 25.86
C VAL A 561 -10.52 12.23 26.47
N SER A 562 -9.41 11.76 27.06
CA SER A 562 -9.38 10.49 27.78
C SER A 562 -10.58 10.37 28.72
N ALA A 563 -11.30 9.26 28.63
CA ALA A 563 -12.62 9.09 29.25
C ALA A 563 -12.58 8.93 30.79
N GLN A 564 -11.48 9.34 31.45
CA GLN A 564 -11.38 9.27 32.90
C GLN A 564 -12.28 10.31 33.61
N ASP A 565 -12.64 11.42 32.94
CA ASP A 565 -13.49 12.49 33.49
C ASP A 565 -14.82 12.75 32.74
N ALA A 566 -15.03 12.17 31.55
CA ALA A 566 -16.26 12.28 30.76
C ALA A 566 -16.96 10.91 30.63
N PRO A 567 -18.24 10.76 30.99
CA PRO A 567 -18.94 9.47 30.91
C PRO A 567 -19.28 9.02 29.48
N GLN A 568 -18.90 9.75 28.43
CA GLN A 568 -19.29 9.54 27.03
C GLN A 568 -18.25 10.19 26.12
N TRP A 569 -17.81 9.46 25.09
CA TRP A 569 -17.03 9.98 23.97
C TRP A 569 -17.94 10.78 23.04
N GLU A 570 -17.45 11.90 22.55
CA GLU A 570 -17.99 12.63 21.40
C GLU A 570 -16.80 12.80 20.44
N ALA A 571 -16.35 11.70 19.81
CA ALA A 571 -15.76 11.85 18.48
C ALA A 571 -16.88 12.40 17.59
N SER A 572 -16.56 13.14 16.54
CA SER A 572 -17.56 13.52 15.53
C SER A 572 -18.28 12.30 14.94
N GLY A 573 -17.85 11.06 15.22
CA GLY A 573 -18.64 9.86 14.99
C GLY A 573 -18.73 9.45 13.53
N GLN A 574 -17.91 10.05 12.66
CA GLN A 574 -17.85 9.77 11.23
C GLN A 574 -16.43 9.73 10.64
N GLU A 575 -15.39 10.18 11.36
CA GLU A 575 -13.99 10.17 10.88
C GLU A 575 -13.31 8.80 11.06
N GLY A 576 -12.57 8.34 10.04
CA GLY A 576 -11.67 7.17 10.09
C GLY A 576 -10.45 7.37 10.99
N LEU A 577 -9.80 6.28 11.41
CA LEU A 577 -8.61 6.34 12.28
C LEU A 577 -7.68 5.15 12.07
N ASP A 578 -6.45 5.42 11.67
CA ASP A 578 -5.45 4.37 11.45
C ASP A 578 -4.56 4.13 12.67
N PHE A 579 -3.98 2.92 12.74
CA PHE A 579 -3.19 2.46 13.86
C PHE A 579 -1.80 1.96 13.45
N LEU A 580 -0.80 2.25 14.28
CA LEU A 580 0.52 1.63 14.24
C LEU A 580 0.63 0.56 15.33
N ASP A 581 1.01 -0.65 14.95
CA ASP A 581 1.24 -1.77 15.86
C ASP A 581 2.72 -2.11 15.99
N PHE A 582 3.32 -1.69 17.09
CA PHE A 582 4.68 -2.03 17.50
C PHE A 582 4.73 -3.16 18.55
N SER A 583 3.69 -3.99 18.67
CA SER A 583 3.57 -5.01 19.72
C SER A 583 4.68 -6.06 19.72
N ASP A 584 5.36 -6.31 18.59
CA ASP A 584 6.53 -7.19 18.53
C ASP A 584 7.71 -6.63 19.39
N TYR A 585 7.83 -5.29 19.42
CA TYR A 585 8.88 -4.58 20.17
C TYR A 585 8.43 -4.23 21.59
N LEU A 586 7.24 -3.65 21.75
CA LEU A 586 6.76 -3.04 22.99
C LEU A 586 6.07 -4.04 23.94
N ASN A 587 6.87 -4.96 24.48
CA ASN A 587 6.39 -6.08 25.30
C ASN A 587 6.87 -6.07 26.77
N SER A 588 7.37 -4.92 27.27
CA SER A 588 7.83 -4.79 28.65
C SER A 588 6.69 -5.01 29.66
N LEU A 589 6.99 -5.77 30.72
CA LEU A 589 6.01 -6.17 31.74
C LEU A 589 6.42 -5.64 33.11
N PHE A 590 5.44 -5.36 33.97
CA PHE A 590 5.67 -5.18 35.41
C PHE A 590 5.05 -6.33 36.22
N ASP A 591 5.65 -6.67 37.35
CA ASP A 591 5.04 -7.56 38.34
C ASP A 591 4.11 -6.76 39.27
N SER A 592 2.81 -6.99 39.16
CA SER A 592 1.80 -6.32 39.98
C SER A 592 1.71 -6.88 41.42
N SER A 593 2.56 -7.83 41.80
CA SER A 593 2.51 -8.46 43.11
C SER A 593 3.06 -7.56 44.23
N ASP A 594 2.46 -7.68 45.42
CA ASP A 594 3.12 -7.19 46.64
C ASP A 594 4.24 -8.20 46.95
N ASN A 595 5.51 -7.77 46.77
CA ASN A 595 6.77 -8.53 46.95
C ASN A 595 7.00 -9.01 48.42
N SER A 596 5.92 -9.25 49.17
CA SER A 596 5.87 -9.75 50.53
C SER A 596 5.85 -11.29 50.57
N ALA A 597 6.88 -11.86 51.18
CA ALA A 597 7.09 -13.31 51.26
C ALA A 597 5.86 -14.12 51.76
N PRO A 598 5.56 -15.32 51.19
CA PRO A 598 6.42 -16.14 50.32
C PRO A 598 6.46 -15.71 48.84
N ALA A 599 7.57 -16.03 48.16
CA ALA A 599 7.83 -15.68 46.76
C ALA A 599 6.67 -16.01 45.82
N ASP A 600 6.30 -15.03 45.00
CA ASP A 600 5.16 -15.06 44.11
C ASP A 600 5.44 -15.88 42.84
N SER A 601 4.35 -16.29 42.19
CA SER A 601 4.31 -16.91 40.86
C SER A 601 4.41 -15.84 39.78
N SER A 602 4.96 -16.19 38.62
CA SER A 602 4.92 -15.41 37.36
C SER A 602 3.49 -15.19 36.79
N ASP A 603 2.46 -15.40 37.61
CA ASP A 603 1.04 -15.29 37.24
C ASP A 603 0.51 -13.85 37.47
N SER A 604 1.35 -12.92 37.97
CA SER A 604 1.03 -11.51 38.27
C SER A 604 1.70 -10.49 37.33
N ASN A 605 2.36 -10.95 36.27
CA ASN A 605 2.97 -10.09 35.27
C ASN A 605 1.87 -9.42 34.42
N ILE A 606 1.95 -8.11 34.24
CA ILE A 606 1.02 -7.31 33.43
C ILE A 606 1.84 -6.51 32.41
N LEU A 607 1.34 -6.42 31.18
CA LEU A 607 1.93 -5.58 30.13
C LEU A 607 1.84 -4.11 30.53
N ILE A 608 2.93 -3.37 30.36
CA ILE A 608 2.90 -1.92 30.48
C ILE A 608 2.16 -1.39 29.24
N PRO A 609 1.09 -0.57 29.39
CA PRO A 609 0.40 -0.02 28.23
C PRO A 609 1.34 0.79 27.36
N VAL A 610 1.09 0.81 26.05
CA VAL A 610 1.84 1.69 25.14
C VAL A 610 1.48 3.15 25.41
N THR A 611 2.48 4.02 25.39
CA THR A 611 2.34 5.48 25.56
C THR A 611 2.96 6.24 24.39
N LEU A 612 2.60 7.51 24.22
CA LEU A 612 3.14 8.38 23.18
C LEU A 612 3.79 9.62 23.81
N ASP A 613 5.06 9.84 23.50
CA ASP A 613 5.71 11.14 23.67
C ASP A 613 5.88 11.79 22.29
N TYR A 614 4.88 12.59 21.89
CA TYR A 614 4.89 13.36 20.66
C TYR A 614 5.39 14.79 20.90
N ALA A 615 6.52 15.14 20.29
CA ALA A 615 7.08 16.49 20.35
C ALA A 615 7.27 17.06 18.94
N ALA A 616 6.25 17.77 18.44
CA ALA A 616 6.21 18.37 17.10
C ALA A 616 7.33 19.40 16.82
N ASP A 617 8.04 19.89 17.83
CA ASP A 617 8.75 21.18 17.74
C ASP A 617 10.18 21.19 18.34
N ASN A 618 10.90 20.05 18.23
CA ASN A 618 12.23 19.85 18.88
C ASN A 618 12.22 20.26 20.37
N SER A 619 11.07 20.10 21.03
CA SER A 619 10.94 20.34 22.46
C SER A 619 11.39 19.10 23.22
N THR A 620 12.06 19.32 24.35
CA THR A 620 12.48 18.27 25.28
C THR A 620 11.36 17.26 25.53
N LEU A 621 11.67 15.95 25.68
CA LEU A 621 10.76 14.96 26.31
C LEU A 621 10.09 15.63 27.51
N ASP A 622 8.83 15.31 27.84
CA ASP A 622 8.08 15.94 28.94
C ASP A 622 8.74 15.63 30.31
N GLY A 623 9.91 16.22 30.59
CA GLY A 623 10.74 16.06 31.77
C GLY A 623 11.09 14.65 32.25
N GLY A 624 10.57 13.59 31.62
CA GLY A 624 10.47 12.23 32.18
C GLY A 624 11.59 11.27 31.81
N GLY A 625 12.20 11.43 30.63
CA GLY A 625 13.05 10.38 30.04
C GLY A 625 12.19 9.33 29.33
N ALA A 626 12.82 8.52 28.46
CA ALA A 626 12.13 7.46 27.73
C ALA A 626 11.61 6.38 28.70
N GLU A 627 10.34 6.03 28.54
CA GLU A 627 9.62 5.04 29.34
C GLU A 627 9.50 3.69 28.61
N ALA A 628 9.37 2.61 29.38
CA ALA A 628 9.12 1.28 28.83
C ALA A 628 7.75 1.24 28.14
N ASN A 629 7.71 0.67 26.94
CA ASN A 629 6.58 0.65 26.01
C ASN A 629 6.15 2.03 25.48
N GLU A 630 7.06 3.02 25.44
CA GLU A 630 6.79 4.32 24.84
C GLU A 630 7.15 4.35 23.35
N VAL A 631 6.34 5.06 22.56
CA VAL A 631 6.70 5.54 21.21
C VAL A 631 7.01 7.03 21.33
N SER A 632 8.20 7.45 20.91
CA SER A 632 8.63 8.85 20.93
C SER A 632 8.82 9.34 19.51
N VAL A 633 8.17 10.45 19.15
CA VAL A 633 8.30 11.08 17.82
C VAL A 633 9.05 12.40 17.94
N ARG A 634 10.10 12.58 17.15
CA ARG A 634 11.00 13.74 17.19
C ARG A 634 11.32 14.24 15.79
N ARG A 635 11.70 15.51 15.68
CA ARG A 635 12.20 16.10 14.43
C ARG A 635 13.62 16.60 14.63
N ILE A 636 14.50 16.23 13.71
CA ILE A 636 15.89 16.72 13.69
C ILE A 636 15.97 18.01 12.85
N ALA A 637 16.81 18.96 13.24
CA ALA A 637 17.13 20.11 12.40
C ALA A 637 18.45 19.87 11.65
N THR A 638 18.45 19.86 10.33
CA THR A 638 19.65 19.61 9.52
C THR A 638 20.60 20.82 9.59
N ASP A 639 21.73 20.69 10.30
CA ASP A 639 22.80 21.70 10.28
C ASP A 639 23.84 21.40 9.19
N THR A 640 23.62 22.00 8.02
CA THR A 640 24.55 21.95 6.88
C THR A 640 25.95 22.51 7.17
N GLY A 641 26.15 23.22 8.30
CA GLY A 641 27.44 23.74 8.75
C GLY A 641 28.40 22.68 9.31
N GLU A 642 27.87 21.61 9.89
CA GLU A 642 28.64 20.55 10.57
C GLU A 642 28.60 19.18 9.83
N ASN A 643 27.87 19.08 8.71
CA ASN A 643 27.61 17.85 7.90
C ASN A 643 26.77 16.80 8.62
N GLU A 644 25.87 17.23 9.49
CA GLU A 644 24.83 16.38 10.06
C GLU A 644 23.70 16.27 9.05
N THR A 645 23.20 15.06 8.83
CA THR A 645 22.24 14.75 7.76
C THR A 645 21.37 13.59 8.20
N PHE A 646 20.14 13.53 7.72
CA PHE A 646 19.26 12.39 7.98
C PHE A 646 19.87 11.03 7.60
N GLU A 647 20.52 10.92 6.44
CA GLU A 647 21.28 9.72 6.03
C GLU A 647 22.37 9.33 7.05
N GLY A 648 22.99 10.33 7.67
CA GLY A 648 24.05 10.17 8.66
C GLY A 648 23.58 9.84 10.07
N LEU A 649 22.27 9.92 10.35
CA LEU A 649 21.66 9.51 11.61
C LEU A 649 21.62 7.98 11.67
N ASP A 650 22.35 7.38 12.61
CA ASP A 650 22.38 5.93 12.81
C ASP A 650 22.13 5.56 14.28
N ALA A 651 21.91 4.26 14.53
CA ALA A 651 21.70 3.75 15.89
C ALA A 651 22.82 4.11 16.88
N GLY A 652 24.06 4.30 16.40
CA GLY A 652 25.19 4.67 17.23
C GLY A 652 25.09 6.10 17.77
N ILE A 653 24.57 7.03 16.97
CA ILE A 653 24.32 8.42 17.39
C ILE A 653 23.22 8.46 18.46
N ILE A 654 22.12 7.74 18.26
CA ILE A 654 21.03 7.66 19.26
C ILE A 654 21.52 6.99 20.55
N GLU A 655 22.29 5.91 20.44
CA GLU A 655 22.93 5.25 21.60
C GLU A 655 23.83 6.23 22.36
N ASP A 656 24.65 7.01 21.65
CA ASP A 656 25.53 8.01 22.25
C ASP A 656 24.76 9.17 22.92
N LEU A 657 23.61 9.59 22.38
CA LEU A 657 22.74 10.60 22.98
C LEU A 657 22.18 10.14 24.32
N PHE A 658 21.58 8.94 24.40
CA PHE A 658 21.08 8.38 25.66
C PHE A 658 22.18 8.09 26.67
N ASN A 659 23.35 7.62 26.20
CA ASN A 659 24.46 7.26 27.07
C ASN A 659 25.38 8.43 27.44
N ASN A 660 25.09 9.64 26.95
CA ASN A 660 25.90 10.85 27.16
C ASN A 660 27.38 10.63 26.75
N THR A 661 27.58 10.04 25.57
CA THR A 661 28.90 9.69 25.01
C THR A 661 29.20 10.30 23.65
N LEU A 662 28.39 11.24 23.18
CA LEU A 662 28.49 11.81 21.84
C LEU A 662 29.87 12.44 21.62
N ALA A 663 30.48 12.10 20.48
CA ALA A 663 31.86 12.50 20.17
C ALA A 663 32.01 13.95 19.67
N ASP A 664 30.91 14.69 19.61
CA ASP A 664 30.84 16.08 19.16
C ASP A 664 31.33 17.07 20.24
N PRO A 665 32.11 18.13 19.91
CA PRO A 665 32.56 19.13 20.89
C PRO A 665 31.46 19.90 21.62
N ASP A 666 30.29 20.03 21.02
CA ASP A 666 29.11 20.71 21.56
C ASP A 666 28.08 19.71 22.12
N ASN A 667 28.37 18.40 22.04
CA ASN A 667 27.53 17.30 22.52
C ASN A 667 26.11 17.33 21.93
N GLU A 668 26.01 17.70 20.66
CA GLU A 668 24.75 17.76 19.90
C GLU A 668 24.83 17.02 18.56
N TYR A 669 23.68 16.59 18.05
CA TYR A 669 23.50 16.13 16.68
C TYR A 669 22.13 16.59 16.15
N GLY A 670 22.13 17.41 15.10
CA GLY A 670 20.94 17.94 14.46
C GLY A 670 19.98 18.64 15.43
N GLY A 671 20.55 19.38 16.39
CA GLY A 671 19.82 20.09 17.43
C GLY A 671 19.44 19.26 18.65
N PHE A 672 19.66 17.94 18.65
CA PHE A 672 19.51 17.10 19.83
C PHE A 672 20.71 17.20 20.74
N THR A 673 20.50 17.45 22.02
CA THR A 673 21.56 17.51 23.03
C THR A 673 21.47 16.32 23.98
N GLU A 674 22.61 15.80 24.46
CA GLU A 674 22.62 14.69 25.44
C GLU A 674 21.75 14.96 26.69
N SER A 675 21.54 16.24 27.05
CA SER A 675 20.73 16.61 28.22
C SER A 675 19.22 16.41 28.05
N GLU A 676 18.78 16.18 26.82
CA GLU A 676 17.39 15.95 26.45
C GLU A 676 17.04 14.46 26.45
N PHE A 677 18.04 13.58 26.56
CA PHE A 677 17.88 12.14 26.49
C PHE A 677 18.22 11.52 27.85
N SER A 678 17.26 10.82 28.42
CA SER A 678 17.43 10.04 29.66
C SER A 678 16.52 8.82 29.63
N LEU A 679 16.85 7.80 30.42
CA LEU A 679 16.07 6.56 30.53
C LEU A 679 15.43 6.49 31.92
N VAL A 680 14.21 5.96 31.99
CA VAL A 680 13.51 5.75 33.26
C VAL A 680 13.94 4.43 33.91
N GLU A 681 14.13 4.46 35.23
CA GLU A 681 14.35 3.30 36.09
C GLU A 681 13.10 3.00 36.93
N TYR A 682 12.85 1.72 37.21
CA TYR A 682 11.65 1.22 37.86
C TYR A 682 11.97 0.60 39.23
N GLN A 683 11.23 1.01 40.28
CA GLN A 683 11.49 0.59 41.68
C GLN A 683 10.75 -0.68 42.09
N LYS A 684 11.49 -1.63 42.68
CA LYS A 684 10.91 -2.86 43.28
C LYS A 684 10.02 -2.64 44.50
N THR A 685 10.11 -1.48 45.16
CA THR A 685 9.39 -1.23 46.42
C THR A 685 7.96 -0.71 46.24
N ASP A 686 7.61 -0.26 45.05
CA ASP A 686 6.37 0.50 44.79
C ASP A 686 5.31 -0.29 43.98
N GLN A 687 5.50 -1.61 43.84
CA GLN A 687 4.62 -2.56 43.11
C GLN A 687 4.76 -2.57 41.58
N GLU A 688 5.88 -2.06 41.06
CA GLU A 688 6.21 -1.94 39.64
C GLU A 688 7.60 -2.54 39.36
N GLU A 689 7.85 -3.81 39.75
CA GLU A 689 9.10 -4.47 39.36
C GLU A 689 9.04 -4.78 37.86
N LEU A 690 9.79 -4.01 37.06
CA LEU A 690 10.00 -4.29 35.64
C LEU A 690 10.58 -5.71 35.48
N ILE A 691 10.08 -6.45 34.49
CA ILE A 691 10.49 -7.82 34.22
C ILE A 691 11.29 -7.87 32.93
N GLY A 692 12.59 -8.12 33.07
CA GLY A 692 13.50 -8.11 31.93
C GLY A 692 13.93 -6.69 31.58
N ASP A 693 14.32 -6.50 30.33
CA ASP A 693 14.78 -5.21 29.82
C ASP A 693 13.57 -4.33 29.47
N ALA A 694 13.71 -3.02 29.66
CA ALA A 694 12.76 -2.03 29.16
C ALA A 694 13.04 -1.76 27.69
N LYS A 695 11.97 -1.46 26.93
CA LYS A 695 12.02 -1.17 25.50
C LYS A 695 11.20 0.05 25.13
N ALA A 696 11.62 0.81 24.14
CA ALA A 696 10.88 1.93 23.57
C ALA A 696 11.14 2.03 22.05
N ILE A 697 10.23 2.68 21.33
CA ILE A 697 10.41 3.06 19.92
C ILE A 697 10.68 4.55 19.86
N MET A 698 11.64 4.94 19.02
CA MET A 698 11.92 6.34 18.69
C MET A 698 11.86 6.53 17.18
N MET A 699 10.93 7.38 16.74
CA MET A 699 10.76 7.82 15.35
C MET A 699 11.35 9.23 15.22
N ILE A 700 12.25 9.42 14.27
CA ILE A 700 12.92 10.70 14.05
C ILE A 700 12.68 11.14 12.61
N GLU A 701 12.05 12.28 12.44
CA GLU A 701 11.74 12.91 11.17
C GLU A 701 12.90 13.75 10.64
N ASN A 702 13.02 13.83 9.31
CA ASN A 702 13.88 14.73 8.56
C ASN A 702 13.24 16.11 8.31
N ASP A 703 13.86 17.22 8.75
CA ASP A 703 13.36 18.59 8.42
C ASP A 703 13.61 19.05 6.98
N GLN A 704 14.26 18.23 6.15
CA GLN A 704 14.43 18.48 4.71
C GLN A 704 13.54 17.57 3.85
N ASN A 705 12.82 16.64 4.47
CA ASN A 705 11.85 15.75 3.82
C ASN A 705 10.78 15.40 4.86
N GLU A 706 9.80 16.29 5.01
CA GLU A 706 8.72 16.10 5.99
C GLU A 706 7.95 14.79 5.67
N GLY A 707 7.54 14.07 6.71
CA GLY A 707 6.88 12.76 6.59
C GLY A 707 7.80 11.54 6.55
N GLU A 708 9.12 11.70 6.39
CA GLU A 708 10.09 10.60 6.42
C GLU A 708 10.70 10.42 7.83
N TYR A 709 10.45 9.26 8.45
CA TYR A 709 10.86 8.92 9.82
C TYR A 709 11.81 7.73 9.87
N LYS A 710 12.99 7.89 10.48
CA LYS A 710 13.83 6.76 10.90
C LYS A 710 13.34 6.18 12.21
N VAL A 711 13.25 4.87 12.31
CA VAL A 711 12.68 4.17 13.47
C VAL A 711 13.76 3.36 14.19
N PHE A 712 13.83 3.54 15.50
CA PHE A 712 14.81 2.89 16.37
C PHE A 712 14.13 2.16 17.52
N GLU A 713 14.58 0.94 17.83
CA GLU A 713 14.32 0.26 19.10
C GLU A 713 15.41 0.62 20.11
N ILE A 714 15.00 1.13 21.26
CA ILE A 714 15.88 1.40 22.40
C ILE A 714 15.62 0.31 23.45
N THR A 715 16.67 -0.36 23.93
CA THR A 715 16.59 -1.36 25.01
C THR A 715 17.53 -0.98 26.15
N TRP A 716 17.09 -1.08 27.41
CA TRP A 716 17.94 -0.87 28.58
C TRP A 716 17.55 -1.73 29.78
N ASP A 717 18.48 -1.92 30.72
CA ASP A 717 18.16 -2.47 32.03
C ASP A 717 17.50 -1.37 32.88
N GLY A 718 16.19 -1.49 33.11
CA GLY A 718 15.40 -0.51 33.85
C GLY A 718 15.34 -0.79 35.36
N ASP A 719 16.11 -1.72 35.91
CA ASP A 719 16.05 -2.09 37.34
C ASP A 719 16.89 -1.15 38.24
N GLU A 720 16.25 -0.22 38.98
CA GLU A 720 16.95 0.73 39.88
C GLU A 720 17.71 0.03 41.03
N ASP A 721 17.42 -1.25 41.33
CA ASP A 721 18.07 -1.98 42.42
C ASP A 721 19.46 -2.57 42.04
N ASP A 722 19.88 -2.45 40.78
CA ASP A 722 21.19 -2.96 40.31
C ASP A 722 22.37 -2.05 40.75
N GLY A 723 22.09 -0.76 40.97
CA GLY A 723 23.00 0.28 41.45
C GLY A 723 23.96 0.86 40.40
N ASP A 724 23.72 0.60 39.12
CA ASP A 724 24.40 1.21 37.97
C ASP A 724 23.41 2.17 37.25
N ASP A 725 23.92 3.19 36.53
CA ASP A 725 23.03 4.06 35.74
C ASP A 725 22.57 3.27 34.48
N PRO A 726 21.33 3.44 34.00
CA PRO A 726 20.82 2.68 32.86
C PRO A 726 21.63 3.00 31.59
N VAL A 727 21.89 1.97 30.79
CA VAL A 727 22.66 2.07 29.54
C VAL A 727 21.77 1.61 28.38
N ALA A 728 21.56 2.49 27.40
CA ALA A 728 20.83 2.16 26.19
C ALA A 728 21.68 1.26 25.26
N SER A 729 21.00 0.32 24.62
CA SER A 729 21.41 -0.35 23.39
C SER A 729 20.38 0.00 22.34
N VAL A 730 20.81 0.48 21.18
CA VAL A 730 19.89 0.95 20.12
C VAL A 730 20.03 0.10 18.86
N THR A 731 18.91 -0.22 18.22
CA THR A 731 18.85 -0.88 16.91
C THR A 731 18.01 -0.03 15.97
N GLU A 732 18.54 0.28 14.80
CA GLU A 732 17.77 0.88 13.69
C GLU A 732 16.92 -0.22 13.05
N LEU A 733 15.60 0.02 13.02
CA LEU A 733 14.63 -0.96 12.54
C LEU A 733 14.36 -0.81 11.04
N GLY A 734 14.30 0.44 10.56
CA GLY A 734 13.99 0.84 9.19
C GLY A 734 13.57 2.31 9.14
N SER A 735 12.92 2.73 8.06
CA SER A 735 12.27 4.04 7.93
C SER A 735 10.83 3.92 7.44
N LEU A 736 10.03 4.94 7.73
CA LEU A 736 8.63 5.06 7.36
C LEU A 736 8.41 6.41 6.66
N ASP A 737 7.82 6.41 5.48
CA ASP A 737 7.48 7.60 4.71
C ASP A 737 5.95 7.73 4.59
N PHE A 738 5.39 8.73 5.26
CA PHE A 738 3.97 9.05 5.22
C PHE A 738 3.64 10.15 4.20
N GLY A 739 4.63 10.65 3.46
CA GLY A 739 4.53 11.75 2.50
C GLY A 739 4.39 13.14 3.14
N ALA A 740 3.85 13.23 4.36
CA ALA A 740 3.79 14.44 5.17
C ALA A 740 3.96 14.12 6.66
N SER A 741 4.29 15.13 7.47
CA SER A 741 4.43 14.96 8.93
C SER A 741 3.18 14.37 9.58
N LEU A 742 3.36 13.48 10.55
CA LEU A 742 2.29 12.86 11.36
C LEU A 742 1.62 13.84 12.36
N GLU A 743 1.15 14.99 11.88
CA GLU A 743 0.43 15.95 12.71
C GLU A 743 -0.86 15.35 13.28
N GLY A 744 -1.16 15.66 14.54
CA GLY A 744 -2.33 15.12 15.23
C GLY A 744 -2.22 13.65 15.68
N LEU A 745 -1.04 13.02 15.63
CA LEU A 745 -0.84 11.68 16.20
C LEU A 745 -1.12 11.67 17.72
N GLN A 746 -1.95 10.73 18.18
CA GLN A 746 -2.31 10.57 19.59
C GLN A 746 -2.11 9.13 20.07
N GLU A 747 -2.11 8.90 21.39
CA GLU A 747 -1.93 7.56 21.97
C GLU A 747 -2.94 6.53 21.44
N ILE A 748 -4.14 6.97 21.04
CA ILE A 748 -5.17 6.10 20.46
C ILE A 748 -4.75 5.47 19.13
N ASN A 749 -3.86 6.11 18.37
CA ASN A 749 -3.30 5.56 17.12
C ASN A 749 -2.30 4.41 17.38
N LEU A 750 -1.95 4.12 18.63
CA LEU A 750 -0.96 3.09 18.96
C LEU A 750 -1.65 1.84 19.53
N VAL A 751 -1.48 0.71 18.85
CA VAL A 751 -2.01 -0.57 19.33
C VAL A 751 -1.40 -0.90 20.70
N GLY A 752 -2.26 -1.33 21.63
CA GLY A 752 -1.84 -1.66 22.99
C GLY A 752 -1.81 -0.48 23.97
N SER A 753 -2.10 0.75 23.52
CA SER A 753 -2.25 1.90 24.42
C SER A 753 -3.51 1.80 25.29
N ALA A 754 -3.57 2.58 26.37
CA ALA A 754 -4.76 2.61 27.21
C ALA A 754 -6.00 3.10 26.45
N ASP A 755 -5.82 4.11 25.60
CA ASP A 755 -6.89 4.73 24.82
C ASP A 755 -7.34 3.83 23.67
N TYR A 756 -6.42 3.19 22.95
CA TYR A 756 -6.73 2.16 21.95
C TYR A 756 -7.50 1.00 22.57
N ASN A 757 -7.01 0.44 23.68
CA ASN A 757 -7.72 -0.64 24.38
C ASN A 757 -9.11 -0.21 24.83
N GLN A 758 -9.28 1.06 25.20
CA GLN A 758 -10.57 1.60 25.59
C GLN A 758 -11.52 1.77 24.38
N LEU A 759 -11.00 2.17 23.21
CA LEU A 759 -11.71 2.17 21.94
C LEU A 759 -12.16 0.74 21.62
N ILE A 760 -11.25 -0.23 21.66
CA ILE A 760 -11.56 -1.63 21.36
C ILE A 760 -12.57 -2.24 22.36
N GLU A 761 -12.60 -1.80 23.62
CA GLU A 761 -13.57 -2.29 24.61
C GLU A 761 -14.96 -1.66 24.46
N ASN A 762 -15.05 -0.39 24.04
CA ASN A 762 -16.30 0.40 24.11
C ASN A 762 -16.89 0.76 22.74
N GLY A 763 -16.08 0.74 21.69
CA GLY A 763 -16.40 1.15 20.33
C GLY A 763 -16.50 2.65 20.14
N PHE A 764 -16.57 3.08 18.88
CA PHE A 764 -16.95 4.44 18.54
C PHE A 764 -18.36 4.73 19.08
N VAL A 765 -18.50 5.81 19.83
CA VAL A 765 -19.79 6.25 20.39
C VAL A 765 -20.31 7.42 19.56
N ILE A 766 -21.40 7.19 18.83
CA ILE A 766 -22.15 8.20 18.06
C ILE A 766 -23.22 8.87 18.92
#